data_AF-G7I3B8-F1
#
_entry.id   AF-G7I3B8-F1
#
_cell.length_a   1.000
_cell.length_b   1.000
_cell.length_c   1.000
_cell.angle_alpha   90.00
_cell.angle_beta   90.00
_cell.angle_gamma   90.00
#
_symmetry.space_group_name_H-M   'P 1'
#
loop_
_entity.id
_entity.type
_entity.pdbx_description
1 polymer ?
#
loop_
_entity_poly.entity_id
_entity_poly.type
_entity_poly.pdbx_seq_one_letter_code
_entity_poly.pdbx_strand_id
1 'polypeptide(L)'
;MNMSLRLICPTSEAMQYKNVNPLLSRPSFTRVSCFMKRNVCNRYDGRNTSVYCQLMHDHLEESYKRKKKLELPLQTQGFVRTLLIDNYDSYTYNIYQELSVINGVPPVVIQNDDWTWEELCYYLYEENAFDNIVLSPGPGSPACPEDIGICLQILRECRDIPILGVCLGHQALGYVHGAQVVHASEPVHGRLSEVEHNGCQLFQGIPSGRNSGFKVVRYHSLVIDSESLPEVLIPIAWTSSRTLPFIGSEVLDKYNGHELQTDQSIFLDSLLPEAGNGSSSLVEYGQTRNARVLMGVKHSTRPHYGVQFHPESVATCHGSQIFKNFREITDDYWLRCRSSYNKGKHANSDAHAQVSSASRLYRHLVHNNTEVNYKSLKLKWRKFDHLAGQVGGAKSIFCQLFGQEAENTFWLDSSSTEMGRARFSFMGGKGGSLWKQLTFRLSDQSDGSSKGGGHLSLEDSEGCVKTIFLEGGFLDYLNKELQSYRYEKDEYEGLPFDFHGGYVGYIGYDLKAECGVTCNHHKSKTPDACFFFADNLVAVDHKYDDVYLLAIHEESSSISQWLDDTEEKLLSLTGSVRMDLERQHSHPSTFSSHKAGFAAEKSKEQYIRDVKKCLNYIRDGESYELCLTTQIRKPVEVLNSLGLYLHLRERNPAPYAAWLNFPKEDLCICCSSPERFLQLDRSDMLEAKPIKGTIARGATEEEDKQLKLKLQLSEKDQAENLMIVDLLRNDLGRVCDPGSVDVPHLMEVQSYATVHTMVSTIRGKKRSDISAVDCVKAAFPGGSMTGAPKLRSMELLDSLESCSRGIYSGCIGFFSYNQTFDLNIVIRTVVIHEGEASIGAGGAIVALSNPEDEYEEMILKTKAPANTVIDYE
;
A
#
# COMPACT_ATOMS: atom_id res chain seq x y z
N MET A 1 38.81 60.90 -13.02
CA MET A 1 37.79 61.80 -12.42
C MET A 1 36.92 60.98 -11.49
N ASN A 2 36.85 61.39 -10.22
CA ASN A 2 35.90 61.06 -9.14
C ASN A 2 35.04 59.77 -9.27
N MET A 3 35.25 58.73 -8.44
CA MET A 3 34.97 58.59 -6.98
C MET A 3 33.56 58.00 -6.71
N SER A 4 33.31 56.99 -5.85
CA SER A 4 34.20 56.13 -5.02
C SER A 4 33.51 54.82 -4.56
N LEU A 5 34.32 53.83 -4.14
CA LEU A 5 34.19 52.91 -2.97
C LEU A 5 32.83 52.17 -2.73
N ARG A 6 32.68 50.83 -2.73
CA ARG A 6 33.50 49.64 -2.36
C ARG A 6 33.74 49.36 -0.86
N LEU A 7 33.71 48.05 -0.53
CA LEU A 7 34.05 47.31 0.73
C LEU A 7 32.87 47.13 1.72
N ILE A 8 32.42 45.95 2.17
CA ILE A 8 32.95 44.56 2.39
C ILE A 8 33.52 44.31 3.81
N CYS A 9 32.80 43.45 4.57
CA CYS A 9 33.24 42.59 5.70
C CYS A 9 33.70 43.23 7.03
N PRO A 10 33.86 42.44 8.13
CA PRO A 10 33.03 41.31 8.61
C PRO A 10 32.91 41.31 10.17
N THR A 11 32.78 40.11 10.77
CA THR A 11 33.08 39.68 12.16
C THR A 11 31.93 39.53 13.17
N SER A 12 32.12 38.46 13.95
CA SER A 12 31.43 37.97 15.14
C SER A 12 31.65 38.84 16.38
N GLU A 13 30.74 38.76 17.35
CA GLU A 13 31.07 38.20 18.69
C GLU A 13 29.80 37.94 19.52
N ALA A 14 29.93 37.09 20.53
CA ALA A 14 28.85 36.74 21.46
C ALA A 14 28.98 37.53 22.76
N MET A 15 27.85 37.88 23.41
CA MET A 15 27.76 37.81 24.88
C MET A 15 26.33 37.83 25.42
N GLN A 16 26.17 37.21 26.58
CA GLN A 16 24.94 37.15 27.39
C GLN A 16 24.64 38.51 28.04
N TYR A 17 23.37 38.80 28.40
CA TYR A 17 22.97 38.97 29.81
C TYR A 17 21.48 39.33 30.05
N LYS A 18 20.89 38.66 31.06
CA LYS A 18 19.84 39.10 32.02
C LYS A 18 18.44 39.59 31.54
N ASN A 19 17.46 38.74 31.84
CA ASN A 19 16.23 39.01 32.61
C ASN A 19 15.97 40.46 33.08
N VAL A 20 14.84 41.03 32.66
CA VAL A 20 13.99 41.93 33.48
C VAL A 20 12.51 41.70 33.13
N ASN A 21 11.70 41.29 34.10
CA ASN A 21 10.22 41.33 34.02
C ASN A 21 9.72 42.77 34.23
N PRO A 22 8.60 43.16 33.60
CA PRO A 22 7.51 43.65 34.44
C PRO A 22 6.10 43.15 34.06
N LEU A 23 5.22 43.26 35.05
CA LEU A 23 3.86 42.74 35.16
C LEU A 23 2.77 43.53 34.39
N LEU A 24 1.68 42.82 34.07
CA LEU A 24 0.27 43.28 33.92
C LEU A 24 -0.06 44.23 32.74
N SER A 25 -0.98 43.87 31.84
CA SER A 25 -2.42 43.80 32.16
C SER A 25 -3.27 43.22 31.01
N ARG A 26 -4.48 42.73 31.33
CA ARG A 26 -5.45 42.16 30.36
C ARG A 26 -6.30 43.26 29.69
N PRO A 27 -6.66 43.15 28.40
CA PRO A 27 -7.79 43.86 27.83
C PRO A 27 -9.08 43.03 27.91
N SER A 28 -10.14 43.65 28.44
CA SER A 28 -11.50 43.10 28.48
C SER A 28 -12.26 43.41 27.19
N PHE A 29 -12.80 42.38 26.52
CA PHE A 29 -13.65 42.59 25.34
C PHE A 29 -15.04 43.14 25.72
N THR A 30 -15.41 44.28 25.11
CA THR A 30 -16.71 44.92 25.31
C THR A 30 -17.66 44.54 24.17
N ARG A 31 -18.85 44.05 24.50
CA ARG A 31 -19.92 43.74 23.53
C ARG A 31 -20.37 45.00 22.79
N VAL A 32 -20.33 44.98 21.46
CA VAL A 32 -21.05 45.93 20.60
C VAL A 32 -22.20 45.20 19.91
N SER A 33 -23.42 45.54 20.27
CA SER A 33 -24.64 45.01 19.66
C SER A 33 -25.08 45.89 18.49
N CYS A 34 -25.02 45.38 17.25
CA CYS A 34 -25.62 46.03 16.09
C CYS A 34 -26.96 45.38 15.73
N PHE A 35 -28.06 46.12 15.89
CA PHE A 35 -29.39 45.74 15.42
C PHE A 35 -29.56 46.16 13.95
N MET A 36 -29.82 45.22 13.03
CA MET A 36 -30.47 45.55 11.76
C MET A 36 -31.60 44.59 11.37
N LYS A 37 -32.66 45.23 10.87
CA LYS A 37 -34.02 44.77 10.62
C LYS A 37 -34.12 43.53 9.71
N ARG A 38 -35.01 42.59 10.08
CA ARG A 38 -35.62 41.64 9.13
C ARG A 38 -36.58 42.38 8.20
N ASN A 39 -36.48 42.14 6.88
CA ASN A 39 -37.53 42.46 5.92
C ASN A 39 -38.39 41.22 5.64
N VAL A 40 -39.66 41.44 5.31
CA VAL A 40 -40.68 40.41 5.07
C VAL A 40 -41.17 40.50 3.63
N CYS A 41 -41.08 39.40 2.87
CA CYS A 41 -41.84 39.03 1.67
C CYS A 41 -41.20 37.73 1.11
N ASN A 42 -41.90 36.82 0.41
CA ASN A 42 -43.34 36.73 0.11
C ASN A 42 -43.77 35.26 -0.02
N ARG A 43 -45.07 34.98 0.02
CA ARG A 43 -45.63 33.63 -0.20
C ARG A 43 -45.58 33.23 -1.68
N TYR A 44 -45.40 31.94 -1.96
CA TYR A 44 -46.00 31.29 -3.13
C TYR A 44 -46.70 30.00 -2.70
N ASP A 45 -47.94 29.85 -3.13
CA ASP A 45 -48.80 28.65 -2.99
C ASP A 45 -48.80 27.93 -4.35
N GLY A 46 -48.78 26.60 -4.33
CA GLY A 46 -48.58 25.76 -5.51
C GLY A 46 -49.04 24.34 -5.26
N ARG A 47 -50.29 24.05 -5.65
CA ARG A 47 -50.98 22.78 -5.37
C ARG A 47 -50.73 21.70 -6.43
N ASN A 48 -51.16 20.49 -6.07
CA ASN A 48 -51.36 19.30 -6.91
C ASN A 48 -50.05 18.56 -7.27
N THR A 49 -50.01 17.22 -7.36
CA THR A 49 -51.12 16.26 -7.49
C THR A 49 -50.76 14.91 -6.87
N SER A 50 -51.73 14.18 -6.30
CA SER A 50 -51.57 12.78 -5.87
C SER A 50 -52.77 11.93 -6.29
N VAL A 51 -52.54 10.94 -7.17
CA VAL A 51 -53.44 9.82 -7.49
C VAL A 51 -52.52 8.64 -7.87
N TYR A 52 -52.30 7.65 -7.01
CA TYR A 52 -53.09 6.42 -6.83
C TYR A 52 -53.04 5.41 -7.99
N CYS A 53 -52.60 4.19 -7.69
CA CYS A 53 -53.19 2.97 -8.25
C CYS A 53 -53.11 1.82 -7.23
N GLN A 54 -54.24 1.16 -6.98
CA GLN A 54 -54.39 0.00 -6.08
C GLN A 54 -54.26 -1.31 -6.85
N LEU A 55 -54.01 -2.40 -6.11
CA LEU A 55 -54.68 -3.71 -6.24
C LEU A 55 -54.52 -4.42 -4.88
N MET A 56 -55.55 -4.37 -4.01
CA MET A 56 -56.48 -5.47 -3.66
C MET A 56 -55.82 -6.60 -2.82
N HIS A 57 -56.07 -6.69 -1.51
CA HIS A 57 -57.25 -7.28 -0.82
C HIS A 57 -57.32 -8.82 -0.91
N ASP A 58 -57.68 -9.61 0.11
CA ASP A 58 -57.99 -9.42 1.54
C ASP A 58 -58.39 -10.80 2.12
N HIS A 59 -58.70 -10.84 3.42
CA HIS A 59 -59.38 -11.92 4.17
C HIS A 59 -58.51 -13.12 4.60
N LEU A 60 -58.66 -13.75 5.78
CA LEU A 60 -59.44 -13.55 7.04
C LEU A 60 -58.60 -14.24 8.18
N GLU A 61 -58.82 -14.16 9.48
CA GLU A 61 -59.97 -13.72 10.30
C GLU A 61 -59.51 -13.01 11.62
N GLU A 62 -60.29 -13.13 12.70
CA GLU A 62 -60.14 -12.53 14.04
C GLU A 62 -59.69 -13.63 15.08
N SER A 63 -59.45 -13.42 16.39
CA SER A 63 -59.87 -12.36 17.31
C SER A 63 -59.09 -12.36 18.67
N TYR A 64 -58.85 -11.17 19.24
CA TYR A 64 -58.79 -10.81 20.69
C TYR A 64 -58.09 -11.72 21.76
N LYS A 65 -56.96 -11.26 22.35
CA LYS A 65 -56.92 -10.46 23.63
C LYS A 65 -55.51 -10.22 24.25
N ARG A 66 -55.45 -9.12 25.02
CA ARG A 66 -54.46 -8.73 26.07
C ARG A 66 -53.04 -8.29 25.65
N LYS A 67 -52.91 -6.96 25.53
CA LYS A 67 -51.67 -6.19 25.69
C LYS A 67 -50.93 -6.58 26.98
N LYS A 68 -49.65 -6.94 26.87
CA LYS A 68 -48.61 -6.64 27.87
C LYS A 68 -47.41 -6.10 27.12
N LYS A 69 -47.28 -4.77 27.07
CA LYS A 69 -46.22 -4.11 26.31
C LYS A 69 -44.91 -4.31 27.09
N LEU A 70 -44.05 -5.20 26.61
CA LEU A 70 -42.66 -5.21 27.03
C LEU A 70 -42.04 -3.90 26.53
N GLU A 71 -41.45 -3.12 27.43
CA GLU A 71 -40.64 -1.98 27.05
C GLU A 71 -39.29 -2.51 26.57
N LEU A 72 -39.17 -2.77 25.26
CA LEU A 72 -37.85 -2.75 24.64
C LEU A 72 -37.33 -1.30 24.67
N PRO A 73 -36.06 -1.07 25.02
CA PRO A 73 -35.46 0.24 24.87
C PRO A 73 -35.53 0.69 23.42
N LEU A 74 -36.00 1.93 23.21
CA LEU A 74 -35.91 2.59 21.91
C LEU A 74 -34.43 2.84 21.61
N GLN A 75 -33.81 1.98 20.79
CA GLN A 75 -32.50 2.24 20.23
C GLN A 75 -32.59 3.41 19.24
N THR A 76 -32.35 4.62 19.74
CA THR A 76 -31.97 5.76 18.90
C THR A 76 -30.54 5.55 18.45
N GLN A 77 -30.31 4.77 17.38
CA GLN A 77 -29.00 4.68 16.74
C GLN A 77 -28.68 6.00 16.03
N GLY A 78 -28.19 6.97 16.80
CA GLY A 78 -27.47 8.12 16.27
C GLY A 78 -26.10 7.69 15.71
N PHE A 79 -25.64 8.39 14.69
CA PHE A 79 -24.26 8.31 14.22
C PHE A 79 -23.34 9.11 15.15
N VAL A 80 -22.05 8.79 15.18
CA VAL A 80 -21.03 9.50 15.98
C VAL A 80 -20.01 10.13 15.03
N ARG A 81 -19.84 11.45 15.09
CA ARG A 81 -18.93 12.17 14.19
C ARG A 81 -17.54 12.21 14.82
N THR A 82 -16.57 11.58 14.18
CA THR A 82 -15.20 11.49 14.70
C THR A 82 -14.25 12.36 13.89
N LEU A 83 -13.38 13.10 14.59
CA LEU A 83 -12.15 13.67 14.04
C LEU A 83 -11.03 12.65 14.23
N LEU A 84 -10.42 12.18 13.15
CA LEU A 84 -9.27 11.27 13.18
C LEU A 84 -8.02 12.05 12.79
N ILE A 85 -7.07 12.19 13.72
CA ILE A 85 -5.79 12.82 13.44
C ILE A 85 -4.81 11.74 12.96
N ASP A 86 -4.31 11.88 11.74
CA ASP A 86 -3.24 11.07 11.14
C ASP A 86 -1.88 11.66 11.57
N ASN A 87 -0.99 10.86 12.15
CA ASN A 87 0.40 11.25 12.41
C ASN A 87 1.30 10.60 11.34
N TYR A 88 0.94 10.75 10.07
CA TYR A 88 1.66 10.19 8.92
C TYR A 88 1.87 8.67 8.98
N ASP A 89 0.90 7.92 9.51
CA ASP A 89 1.03 6.47 9.72
C ASP A 89 0.56 5.63 8.51
N SER A 90 1.07 4.40 8.43
CA SER A 90 0.61 3.38 7.49
C SER A 90 -0.60 2.58 7.95
N TYR A 91 -1.21 2.85 9.13
CA TYR A 91 -2.40 2.12 9.60
C TYR A 91 -3.61 3.03 9.89
N THR A 92 -3.51 4.36 9.76
CA THR A 92 -4.61 5.30 10.02
C THR A 92 -5.89 4.99 9.25
N TYR A 93 -5.81 4.57 7.98
CA TYR A 93 -7.02 4.24 7.22
C TYR A 93 -7.64 2.88 7.57
N ASN A 94 -6.95 2.02 8.33
CA ASN A 94 -7.58 0.86 8.96
C ASN A 94 -8.51 1.31 10.10
N ILE A 95 -8.09 2.32 10.88
CA ILE A 95 -8.93 2.98 11.89
C ILE A 95 -10.12 3.68 11.21
N TYR A 96 -9.89 4.40 10.10
CA TYR A 96 -10.95 5.02 9.30
C TYR A 96 -12.04 4.02 8.89
N GLN A 97 -11.64 2.86 8.36
CA GLN A 97 -12.55 1.82 7.87
C GLN A 97 -13.40 1.23 9.02
N GLU A 98 -12.79 0.85 10.15
CA GLU A 98 -13.53 0.37 11.33
C GLU A 98 -14.49 1.44 11.90
N LEU A 99 -14.01 2.67 12.11
CA LEU A 99 -14.84 3.75 12.64
C LEU A 99 -16.01 4.11 11.73
N SER A 100 -15.81 4.11 10.40
CA SER A 100 -16.88 4.38 9.44
C SER A 100 -18.06 3.41 9.59
N VAL A 101 -17.77 2.13 9.77
CA VAL A 101 -18.78 1.07 9.97
C VAL A 101 -19.40 1.18 11.36
N ILE A 102 -18.58 1.34 12.40
CA ILE A 102 -19.02 1.32 13.81
C ILE A 102 -19.84 2.57 14.17
N ASN A 103 -19.46 3.74 13.68
CA ASN A 103 -20.10 5.01 14.00
C ASN A 103 -21.21 5.39 13.01
N GLY A 104 -21.34 4.67 11.89
CA GLY A 104 -22.37 4.88 10.87
C GLY A 104 -22.15 6.12 9.98
N VAL A 105 -21.02 6.81 10.15
CA VAL A 105 -20.56 7.90 9.28
C VAL A 105 -19.03 7.86 9.24
N PRO A 106 -18.39 8.05 8.07
CA PRO A 106 -16.92 8.10 8.02
C PRO A 106 -16.33 9.25 8.85
N PRO A 107 -15.19 9.03 9.53
CA PRO A 107 -14.51 10.10 10.23
C PRO A 107 -13.92 11.12 9.26
N VAL A 108 -13.75 12.36 9.71
CA VAL A 108 -12.93 13.34 8.99
C VAL A 108 -11.49 13.11 9.38
N VAL A 109 -10.61 12.90 8.39
CA VAL A 109 -9.18 12.73 8.59
C VAL A 109 -8.45 14.03 8.29
N ILE A 110 -7.52 14.41 9.16
CA ILE A 110 -6.53 15.47 8.92
C ILE A 110 -5.16 14.98 9.38
N GLN A 111 -4.08 15.47 8.78
CA GLN A 111 -2.73 15.29 9.34
C GLN A 111 -2.57 16.12 10.62
N ASN A 112 -1.59 15.74 11.45
CA ASN A 112 -1.32 16.41 12.73
C ASN A 112 -0.76 17.84 12.60
N ASP A 113 -0.48 18.31 11.38
CA ASP A 113 -0.02 19.65 11.01
C ASP A 113 -0.94 20.38 10.00
N ASP A 114 -2.07 19.78 9.58
CA ASP A 114 -2.99 20.35 8.56
C ASP A 114 -3.72 21.63 9.03
N TRP A 115 -4.10 21.72 10.30
CA TRP A 115 -4.97 22.78 10.86
C TRP A 115 -4.26 23.56 11.97
N THR A 116 -4.54 24.86 12.08
CA THR A 116 -4.13 25.63 13.26
C THR A 116 -5.00 25.30 14.47
N TRP A 117 -4.52 25.66 15.66
CA TRP A 117 -5.29 25.50 16.91
C TRP A 117 -6.62 26.26 16.89
N GLU A 118 -6.65 27.45 16.27
CA GLU A 118 -7.85 28.27 16.10
C GLU A 118 -8.89 27.60 15.19
N GLU A 119 -8.45 27.02 14.07
CA GLU A 119 -9.33 26.30 13.14
C GLU A 119 -9.93 25.04 13.80
N LEU A 120 -9.10 24.28 14.50
CA LEU A 120 -9.55 23.12 15.27
C LEU A 120 -10.53 23.52 16.39
N CYS A 121 -10.27 24.61 17.12
CA CYS A 121 -11.19 25.12 18.13
C CYS A 121 -12.53 25.58 17.53
N TYR A 122 -12.51 26.24 16.38
CA TYR A 122 -13.72 26.64 15.65
C TYR A 122 -14.58 25.42 15.29
N TYR A 123 -13.97 24.37 14.72
CA TYR A 123 -14.72 23.15 14.37
C TYR A 123 -15.20 22.35 15.58
N LEU A 124 -14.42 22.26 16.65
CA LEU A 124 -14.80 21.51 17.86
C LEU A 124 -15.87 22.22 18.70
N TYR A 125 -15.76 23.54 18.91
CA TYR A 125 -16.57 24.25 19.92
C TYR A 125 -17.57 25.27 19.34
N GLU A 126 -17.33 25.86 18.16
CA GLU A 126 -18.28 26.80 17.53
C GLU A 126 -19.25 26.09 16.60
N GLU A 127 -18.74 25.28 15.67
CA GLU A 127 -19.56 24.45 14.78
C GLU A 127 -20.04 23.15 15.45
N ASN A 128 -19.42 22.75 16.57
CA ASN A 128 -19.69 21.48 17.27
C ASN A 128 -19.71 20.30 16.30
N ALA A 129 -18.72 20.24 15.40
CA ALA A 129 -18.69 19.37 14.22
C ALA A 129 -18.42 17.89 14.56
N PHE A 130 -17.81 17.64 15.72
CA PHE A 130 -17.32 16.32 16.14
C PHE A 130 -17.81 15.97 17.55
N ASP A 131 -18.10 14.70 17.76
CA ASP A 131 -18.58 14.14 19.03
C ASP A 131 -17.44 13.45 19.82
N ASN A 132 -16.35 13.03 19.14
CA ASN A 132 -15.11 12.54 19.74
C ASN A 132 -13.89 12.74 18.81
N ILE A 133 -12.70 12.51 19.35
CA ILE A 133 -11.42 12.57 18.64
C ILE A 133 -10.70 11.22 18.76
N VAL A 134 -10.05 10.77 17.69
CA VAL A 134 -9.13 9.63 17.71
C VAL A 134 -7.77 10.10 17.21
N LEU A 135 -6.71 9.78 17.96
CA LEU A 135 -5.33 10.04 17.59
C LEU A 135 -4.71 8.72 17.13
N SER A 136 -4.30 8.67 15.86
CA SER A 136 -3.69 7.50 15.24
C SER A 136 -2.31 7.13 15.85
N PRO A 137 -1.73 5.98 15.46
CA PRO A 137 -0.30 5.74 15.57
C PRO A 137 0.54 6.75 14.77
N GLY A 138 1.84 6.52 14.71
CA GLY A 138 2.79 7.27 13.89
C GLY A 138 4.22 6.81 14.14
N PRO A 139 5.18 7.24 13.30
CA PRO A 139 6.59 7.08 13.55
C PRO A 139 7.08 8.07 14.63
N GLY A 140 8.30 7.86 15.11
CA GLY A 140 9.01 8.82 15.96
C GLY A 140 8.53 8.81 17.42
N SER A 141 8.47 10.00 18.04
CA SER A 141 8.30 10.15 19.49
C SER A 141 7.43 11.36 19.85
N PRO A 142 6.54 11.27 20.86
CA PRO A 142 5.74 12.42 21.32
C PRO A 142 6.59 13.52 21.99
N ALA A 143 7.89 13.29 22.21
CA ALA A 143 8.84 14.30 22.65
C ALA A 143 9.38 15.18 21.50
N CYS A 144 9.20 14.76 20.24
CA CYS A 144 9.53 15.50 19.03
C CYS A 144 8.28 16.26 18.57
N PRO A 145 8.27 17.61 18.57
CA PRO A 145 7.12 18.40 18.13
C PRO A 145 6.68 18.10 16.69
N GLU A 146 7.64 17.82 15.81
CA GLU A 146 7.43 17.53 14.39
C GLU A 146 6.69 16.20 14.17
N ASP A 147 6.94 15.18 14.99
CA ASP A 147 6.30 13.86 14.85
C ASP A 147 4.84 13.85 15.32
N ILE A 148 4.49 14.74 16.26
CA ILE A 148 3.21 14.69 17.01
C ILE A 148 2.28 15.88 16.74
N GLY A 149 2.80 16.99 16.22
CA GLY A 149 2.04 18.18 15.83
C GLY A 149 1.04 18.67 16.89
N ILE A 150 -0.18 18.95 16.46
CA ILE A 150 -1.28 19.50 17.27
C ILE A 150 -1.76 18.54 18.39
N CYS A 151 -1.45 17.24 18.34
CA CYS A 151 -1.97 16.22 19.24
C CYS A 151 -1.65 16.51 20.73
N LEU A 152 -0.48 17.05 21.04
CA LEU A 152 -0.13 17.44 22.41
C LEU A 152 -1.01 18.59 22.93
N GLN A 153 -1.44 19.51 22.07
CA GLN A 153 -2.31 20.62 22.45
C GLN A 153 -3.74 20.14 22.63
N ILE A 154 -4.25 19.30 21.71
CA ILE A 154 -5.54 18.61 21.82
C ILE A 154 -5.65 17.95 23.21
N LEU A 155 -4.69 17.10 23.59
CA LEU A 155 -4.71 16.37 24.85
C LEU A 155 -4.64 17.27 26.10
N ARG A 156 -4.00 18.46 26.01
CA ARG A 156 -3.91 19.43 27.11
C ARG A 156 -5.20 20.22 27.32
N GLU A 157 -5.76 20.73 26.22
CA GLU A 157 -6.78 21.78 26.23
C GLU A 157 -8.20 21.24 26.01
N CYS A 158 -8.39 20.25 25.14
CA CYS A 158 -9.69 19.57 25.02
C CYS A 158 -9.85 18.66 26.25
N ARG A 159 -10.74 19.01 27.18
CA ARG A 159 -10.94 18.25 28.44
C ARG A 159 -12.30 17.57 28.53
N ASP A 160 -13.20 18.01 27.66
CA ASP A 160 -14.64 17.80 27.64
C ASP A 160 -15.11 17.13 26.34
N ILE A 161 -14.17 16.58 25.57
CA ILE A 161 -14.42 15.78 24.37
C ILE A 161 -13.78 14.40 24.61
N PRO A 162 -14.48 13.28 24.35
CA PRO A 162 -13.89 11.95 24.42
C PRO A 162 -12.72 11.78 23.44
N ILE A 163 -11.60 11.23 23.91
CA ILE A 163 -10.39 11.01 23.11
C ILE A 163 -9.88 9.57 23.26
N LEU A 164 -9.54 8.93 22.14
CA LEU A 164 -8.81 7.66 22.11
C LEU A 164 -7.48 7.83 21.37
N GLY A 165 -6.36 7.58 22.06
CA GLY A 165 -5.02 7.52 21.44
C GLY A 165 -4.59 6.08 21.16
N VAL A 166 -4.07 5.81 19.96
CA VAL A 166 -3.52 4.51 19.57
C VAL A 166 -2.01 4.63 19.38
N CYS A 167 -1.23 3.71 19.95
CA CYS A 167 0.23 3.66 19.88
C CYS A 167 0.91 5.03 20.19
N LEU A 168 1.36 5.80 19.18
CA LEU A 168 1.89 7.15 19.37
C LEU A 168 0.89 8.08 20.08
N GLY A 169 -0.40 8.03 19.73
CA GLY A 169 -1.45 8.78 20.44
C GLY A 169 -1.62 8.37 21.90
N HIS A 170 -1.35 7.10 22.25
CA HIS A 170 -1.30 6.63 23.65
C HIS A 170 -0.06 7.15 24.37
N GLN A 171 1.11 7.09 23.74
CA GLN A 171 2.36 7.61 24.28
C GLN A 171 2.29 9.12 24.51
N ALA A 172 1.66 9.87 23.59
CA ALA A 172 1.38 11.29 23.74
C ALA A 172 0.49 11.60 24.95
N LEU A 173 -0.57 10.80 25.19
CA LEU A 173 -1.40 10.91 26.39
C LEU A 173 -0.59 10.65 27.69
N GLY A 174 0.41 9.76 27.65
CA GLY A 174 1.39 9.60 28.73
C GLY A 174 2.25 10.85 28.92
N TYR A 175 3.02 11.19 27.89
CA TYR A 175 4.01 12.25 27.86
C TYR A 175 3.43 13.62 28.27
N VAL A 176 2.27 13.96 27.74
CA VAL A 176 1.63 15.26 27.94
C VAL A 176 1.21 15.53 29.40
N HIS A 177 1.04 14.44 30.18
CA HIS A 177 0.72 14.48 31.61
C HIS A 177 1.94 14.23 32.52
N GLY A 178 3.14 14.04 31.94
CA GLY A 178 4.41 13.93 32.66
C GLY A 178 4.94 12.50 32.84
N ALA A 179 4.33 11.49 32.22
CA ALA A 179 4.96 10.17 32.14
C ALA A 179 6.15 10.19 31.18
N GLN A 180 7.18 9.39 31.45
CA GLN A 180 8.32 9.21 30.56
C GLN A 180 7.97 8.22 29.45
N VAL A 181 8.40 8.53 28.22
CA VAL A 181 8.39 7.60 27.09
C VAL A 181 9.82 7.14 26.87
N VAL A 182 10.03 5.84 26.91
CA VAL A 182 11.35 5.19 26.89
C VAL A 182 11.37 4.08 25.83
N HIS A 183 12.57 3.65 25.43
CA HIS A 183 12.71 2.44 24.62
C HIS A 183 12.16 1.21 25.34
N ALA A 184 11.40 0.40 24.62
CA ALA A 184 11.01 -0.93 25.07
C ALA A 184 12.24 -1.83 25.23
N SER A 185 12.14 -2.87 26.07
CA SER A 185 13.22 -3.86 26.25
C SER A 185 13.59 -4.60 24.96
N GLU A 186 12.63 -4.72 24.05
CA GLU A 186 12.79 -5.16 22.67
C GLU A 186 11.76 -4.40 21.79
N PRO A 187 12.11 -3.99 20.56
CA PRO A 187 11.12 -3.54 19.57
C PRO A 187 10.15 -4.67 19.21
N VAL A 188 8.85 -4.38 19.19
CA VAL A 188 7.82 -5.37 18.86
C VAL A 188 6.95 -4.86 17.72
N HIS A 189 7.27 -5.31 16.50
CA HIS A 189 6.61 -4.98 15.25
C HIS A 189 6.06 -6.24 14.58
N GLY A 190 4.79 -6.23 14.17
CA GLY A 190 4.16 -7.36 13.48
C GLY A 190 3.99 -8.60 14.34
N ARG A 191 4.03 -8.50 15.67
CA ARG A 191 3.98 -9.65 16.59
C ARG A 191 2.79 -9.59 17.54
N LEU A 192 2.20 -10.76 17.83
CA LEU A 192 1.10 -10.90 18.77
C LEU A 192 1.60 -10.87 20.23
N SER A 193 0.77 -10.37 21.14
CA SER A 193 0.93 -10.51 22.60
C SER A 193 -0.44 -10.65 23.26
N GLU A 194 -0.56 -11.41 24.35
CA GLU A 194 -1.77 -11.40 25.17
C GLU A 194 -1.81 -10.20 26.12
N VAL A 195 -3.02 -9.71 26.38
CA VAL A 195 -3.28 -8.55 27.24
C VAL A 195 -4.14 -8.92 28.45
N GLU A 196 -3.69 -8.46 29.62
CA GLU A 196 -4.47 -8.43 30.86
C GLU A 196 -5.01 -7.02 31.06
N HIS A 197 -6.32 -6.87 31.31
CA HIS A 197 -6.97 -5.59 31.54
C HIS A 197 -7.86 -5.59 32.78
N ASN A 198 -8.10 -4.41 33.35
CA ASN A 198 -8.92 -4.23 34.56
C ASN A 198 -10.44 -4.21 34.32
N GLY A 199 -10.90 -4.37 33.07
CA GLY A 199 -12.33 -4.47 32.74
C GLY A 199 -13.08 -3.14 32.82
N CYS A 200 -12.39 -2.02 32.64
CA CYS A 200 -13.06 -0.72 32.47
C CYS A 200 -13.91 -0.67 31.17
N GLN A 201 -14.71 0.39 31.00
CA GLN A 201 -15.66 0.52 29.88
C GLN A 201 -15.03 0.24 28.49
N LEU A 202 -13.77 0.65 28.25
CA LEU A 202 -13.07 0.41 26.98
C LEU A 202 -12.86 -1.09 26.68
N PHE A 203 -12.76 -1.92 27.71
CA PHE A 203 -12.58 -3.38 27.61
C PHE A 203 -13.84 -4.16 27.99
N GLN A 204 -15.02 -3.53 27.95
CA GLN A 204 -16.28 -4.19 28.22
C GLN A 204 -16.53 -5.31 27.18
N GLY A 205 -16.87 -6.51 27.66
CA GLY A 205 -17.10 -7.68 26.81
C GLY A 205 -15.85 -8.33 26.20
N ILE A 206 -14.65 -7.89 26.58
CA ILE A 206 -13.37 -8.45 26.12
C ILE A 206 -12.81 -9.39 27.22
N PRO A 207 -12.25 -10.57 26.87
CA PRO A 207 -11.63 -11.47 27.85
C PRO A 207 -10.24 -10.96 28.26
N SER A 208 -9.80 -11.31 29.47
CA SER A 208 -8.61 -10.71 30.10
C SER A 208 -7.62 -11.76 30.60
N GLY A 209 -6.33 -11.52 30.35
CA GLY A 209 -5.22 -12.27 30.97
C GLY A 209 -4.67 -13.40 30.12
N ARG A 210 -3.84 -14.24 30.74
CA ARG A 210 -3.10 -15.30 30.04
C ARG A 210 -4.02 -16.43 29.58
N ASN A 211 -3.84 -16.90 28.35
CA ASN A 211 -4.69 -17.88 27.66
C ASN A 211 -6.17 -17.44 27.55
N SER A 212 -6.47 -16.14 27.65
CA SER A 212 -7.84 -15.60 27.59
C SER A 212 -8.41 -15.54 26.16
N GLY A 213 -7.53 -15.67 25.16
CA GLY A 213 -7.85 -15.43 23.75
C GLY A 213 -7.63 -13.98 23.31
N PHE A 214 -7.49 -13.00 24.22
CA PHE A 214 -7.27 -11.59 23.86
C PHE A 214 -5.81 -11.32 23.44
N LYS A 215 -5.53 -11.66 22.17
CA LYS A 215 -4.27 -11.41 21.46
C LYS A 215 -4.35 -10.11 20.65
N VAL A 216 -3.36 -9.25 20.80
CA VAL A 216 -3.24 -7.97 20.08
C VAL A 216 -1.92 -7.89 19.33
N VAL A 217 -1.92 -7.17 18.21
CA VAL A 217 -0.73 -6.88 17.42
C VAL A 217 -0.07 -5.59 17.91
N ARG A 218 1.26 -5.60 17.93
CA ARG A 218 2.10 -4.49 18.40
C ARG A 218 3.00 -4.00 17.25
N TYR A 219 3.08 -2.69 17.11
CA TYR A 219 4.02 -1.97 16.25
C TYR A 219 4.67 -0.81 17.02
N HIS A 220 5.47 -1.13 18.05
CA HIS A 220 6.15 -0.11 18.82
C HIS A 220 7.54 -0.51 19.32
N SER A 221 8.47 0.44 19.23
CA SER A 221 9.80 0.42 19.88
C SER A 221 9.86 1.26 21.15
N LEU A 222 8.94 2.20 21.30
CA LEU A 222 8.81 3.06 22.49
C LEU A 222 7.62 2.62 23.35
N VAL A 223 7.67 2.91 24.65
CA VAL A 223 6.61 2.62 25.63
C VAL A 223 6.53 3.74 26.67
N ILE A 224 5.37 3.90 27.30
CA ILE A 224 5.29 4.64 28.56
C ILE A 224 5.96 3.80 29.65
N ASP A 225 6.92 4.37 30.38
CA ASP A 225 7.46 3.75 31.58
C ASP A 225 6.39 3.75 32.69
N SER A 226 6.03 2.56 33.17
CA SER A 226 5.05 2.36 34.24
C SER A 226 5.48 2.93 35.59
N GLU A 227 6.79 3.06 35.86
CA GLU A 227 7.28 3.63 37.13
C GLU A 227 7.17 5.17 37.14
N SER A 228 7.20 5.80 35.96
CA SER A 228 7.01 7.25 35.77
C SER A 228 5.55 7.74 35.77
N LEU A 229 4.57 6.84 35.86
CA LEU A 229 3.17 7.16 35.57
C LEU A 229 2.55 8.09 36.63
N PRO A 230 2.05 9.28 36.27
CA PRO A 230 1.48 10.24 37.22
C PRO A 230 0.08 9.79 37.70
N GLU A 231 -0.31 10.16 38.93
CA GLU A 231 -1.60 9.77 39.55
C GLU A 231 -2.86 10.09 38.72
N VAL A 232 -2.77 11.07 37.80
CA VAL A 232 -3.87 11.44 36.89
C VAL A 232 -4.10 10.42 35.77
N LEU A 233 -3.14 9.53 35.49
CA LEU A 233 -3.25 8.45 34.52
C LEU A 233 -3.41 7.12 35.26
N ILE A 234 -4.58 6.50 35.10
CA ILE A 234 -4.89 5.19 35.67
C ILE A 234 -4.48 4.13 34.64
N PRO A 235 -3.59 3.18 34.97
CA PRO A 235 -3.26 2.08 34.07
C PRO A 235 -4.45 1.11 33.99
N ILE A 236 -4.76 0.66 32.78
CA ILE A 236 -5.96 -0.16 32.50
C ILE A 236 -5.65 -1.51 31.81
N ALA A 237 -4.49 -1.65 31.18
CA ALA A 237 -4.07 -2.88 30.52
C ALA A 237 -2.55 -3.08 30.50
N TRP A 238 -2.09 -4.33 30.45
CA TRP A 238 -0.68 -4.76 30.46
C TRP A 238 -0.46 -6.02 29.61
N THR A 239 0.78 -6.33 29.23
CA THR A 239 1.11 -7.64 28.66
C THR A 239 1.02 -8.76 29.72
N SER A 240 0.45 -9.91 29.34
CA SER A 240 0.37 -11.11 30.20
C SER A 240 1.32 -12.25 29.79
N SER A 241 1.95 -12.14 28.63
CA SER A 241 2.91 -13.11 28.07
C SER A 241 4.06 -12.43 27.33
N ARG A 242 5.05 -13.22 26.89
CA ARG A 242 5.94 -12.84 25.77
C ARG A 242 5.16 -12.83 24.44
N THR A 243 5.83 -12.50 23.34
CA THR A 243 5.26 -12.62 21.99
C THR A 243 4.78 -14.04 21.71
N LEU A 244 3.76 -14.14 20.84
CA LEU A 244 3.12 -15.40 20.48
C LEU A 244 3.20 -15.66 18.97
N PRO A 245 3.32 -16.94 18.54
CA PRO A 245 3.19 -17.30 17.14
C PRO A 245 1.76 -17.06 16.65
N PHE A 246 1.61 -16.76 15.37
CA PHE A 246 0.31 -16.53 14.73
C PHE A 246 -0.54 -17.80 14.65
N ILE A 247 0.10 -18.95 14.48
CA ILE A 247 -0.55 -20.25 14.38
C ILE A 247 -0.78 -20.81 15.80
N GLY A 248 -2.03 -21.17 16.10
CA GLY A 248 -2.39 -21.80 17.38
C GLY A 248 -1.89 -23.25 17.50
N SER A 249 -1.77 -23.74 18.74
CA SER A 249 -1.39 -25.13 19.07
C SER A 249 -2.15 -26.18 18.26
N GLU A 250 -3.41 -25.89 17.91
CA GLU A 250 -4.29 -26.79 17.15
C GLU A 250 -3.72 -27.28 15.81
N VAL A 251 -2.77 -26.55 15.19
CA VAL A 251 -2.08 -27.06 13.99
C VAL A 251 -0.98 -28.05 14.34
N LEU A 252 -0.21 -27.82 15.41
CA LEU A 252 0.71 -28.85 15.95
C LEU A 252 -0.08 -30.10 16.34
N ASP A 253 -1.21 -29.94 17.02
CA ASP A 253 -2.06 -31.04 17.48
C ASP A 253 -2.70 -31.81 16.32
N LYS A 254 -3.02 -31.16 15.19
CA LYS A 254 -3.49 -31.84 13.96
C LYS A 254 -2.39 -32.65 13.27
N TYR A 255 -1.14 -32.20 13.27
CA TYR A 255 -0.02 -32.99 12.74
C TYR A 255 0.39 -34.15 13.66
N ASN A 256 0.18 -34.02 14.98
CA ASN A 256 0.31 -35.13 15.95
C ASN A 256 -0.81 -36.20 15.82
N GLY A 257 -1.85 -35.95 15.00
CA GLY A 257 -3.07 -36.76 14.95
C GLY A 257 -3.05 -38.00 14.05
N HIS A 258 -1.96 -38.28 13.32
CA HIS A 258 -1.83 -39.49 12.50
C HIS A 258 -0.95 -40.54 13.17
N GLU A 259 -1.52 -41.74 13.38
CA GLU A 259 -0.90 -42.84 14.13
C GLU A 259 0.45 -43.29 13.56
N LEU A 260 1.53 -43.06 14.32
CA LEU A 260 2.77 -43.82 14.24
C LEU A 260 3.29 -44.06 15.66
N GLN A 261 3.43 -45.35 16.02
CA GLN A 261 3.84 -45.75 17.36
C GLN A 261 5.33 -45.47 17.60
N THR A 262 5.63 -44.86 18.75
CA THR A 262 6.93 -44.92 19.47
C THR A 262 8.20 -44.76 18.62
N ASP A 263 8.67 -43.51 18.47
CA ASP A 263 10.09 -43.10 18.62
C ASP A 263 10.37 -41.60 18.35
N GLN A 264 9.35 -40.77 18.12
CA GLN A 264 9.54 -39.34 17.72
C GLN A 264 9.63 -38.30 18.86
N SER A 265 9.73 -38.71 20.13
CA SER A 265 9.92 -37.74 21.24
C SER A 265 11.32 -37.11 21.32
N ILE A 266 12.20 -37.39 20.34
CA ILE A 266 13.58 -36.90 20.25
C ILE A 266 13.71 -35.80 19.17
N PHE A 267 12.72 -35.63 18.28
CA PHE A 267 12.87 -34.82 17.07
C PHE A 267 12.49 -33.33 17.22
N LEU A 268 11.83 -32.94 18.33
CA LEU A 268 11.42 -31.56 18.55
C LEU A 268 12.50 -30.69 19.23
N ASP A 269 13.38 -31.29 20.04
CA ASP A 269 14.53 -30.59 20.65
C ASP A 269 15.59 -30.21 19.60
N SER A 270 15.71 -30.96 18.50
CA SER A 270 16.68 -30.69 17.42
C SER A 270 16.29 -29.53 16.47
N LEU A 271 15.08 -28.98 16.58
CA LEU A 271 14.61 -27.85 15.77
C LEU A 271 14.70 -26.50 16.50
N LEU A 272 15.09 -26.51 17.78
CA LEU A 272 15.47 -25.33 18.54
C LEU A 272 17.01 -25.23 18.56
N PRO A 273 17.62 -24.04 18.49
CA PRO A 273 19.08 -23.94 18.50
C PRO A 273 19.65 -24.40 19.85
N GLU A 274 20.49 -25.44 19.83
CA GLU A 274 21.25 -25.83 21.02
C GLU A 274 22.19 -24.70 21.46
N ALA A 275 22.01 -24.20 22.69
CA ALA A 275 22.95 -23.31 23.32
C ALA A 275 24.24 -24.08 23.68
N GLY A 276 25.21 -24.07 22.77
CA GLY A 276 26.46 -24.81 22.91
C GLY A 276 27.25 -24.44 24.16
N ASN A 277 27.53 -25.44 25.01
CA ASN A 277 28.39 -25.30 26.18
C ASN A 277 29.84 -24.99 25.77
N GLY A 278 30.26 -23.74 25.93
CA GLY A 278 31.63 -23.25 25.76
C GLY A 278 32.10 -22.47 26.99
N SER A 279 33.35 -22.66 27.40
CA SER A 279 33.85 -22.23 28.72
C SER A 279 33.79 -20.72 29.01
N SER A 280 33.40 -20.41 30.25
CA SER A 280 33.31 -19.09 30.89
C SER A 280 34.26 -17.98 30.42
N SER A 281 33.67 -16.87 30.00
CA SER A 281 34.05 -15.55 30.51
C SER A 281 32.80 -14.84 31.04
N LEU A 282 32.76 -14.58 32.34
CA LEU A 282 31.61 -13.95 33.01
C LEU A 282 31.57 -12.46 32.66
N VAL A 283 30.72 -12.09 31.70
CA VAL A 283 30.17 -10.73 31.61
C VAL A 283 28.80 -10.78 32.28
N GLU A 284 28.66 -10.07 33.40
CA GLU A 284 27.42 -10.03 34.19
C GLU A 284 26.30 -9.31 33.43
N TYR A 285 25.55 -10.06 32.61
CA TYR A 285 24.20 -9.63 32.23
C TYR A 285 23.28 -9.83 33.43
N GLY A 286 22.94 -8.70 34.09
CA GLY A 286 22.09 -8.69 35.27
C GLY A 286 20.73 -9.33 35.00
N GLN A 287 20.22 -10.04 36.01
CA GLN A 287 18.88 -10.64 36.01
C GLN A 287 17.80 -9.56 35.89
N THR A 288 17.37 -9.25 34.67
CA THR A 288 16.25 -8.33 34.43
C THR A 288 14.95 -8.98 34.90
N ARG A 289 14.26 -8.33 35.85
CA ARG A 289 12.89 -8.70 36.23
C ARG A 289 12.01 -8.61 34.98
N ASN A 290 11.18 -9.63 34.74
CA ASN A 290 10.19 -9.62 33.66
C ASN A 290 9.20 -8.46 33.87
N ALA A 291 9.44 -7.31 33.25
CA ALA A 291 8.57 -6.15 33.34
C ALA A 291 7.32 -6.36 32.46
N ARG A 292 6.13 -6.27 33.06
CA ARG A 292 4.86 -6.18 32.32
C ARG A 292 4.85 -4.83 31.59
N VAL A 293 4.71 -4.83 30.26
CA VAL A 293 4.61 -3.60 29.48
C VAL A 293 3.21 -3.01 29.71
N LEU A 294 3.14 -1.70 29.93
CA LEU A 294 1.87 -0.97 30.03
C LEU A 294 1.23 -0.88 28.64
N MET A 295 0.04 -1.46 28.48
CA MET A 295 -0.66 -1.58 27.19
C MET A 295 -1.88 -0.65 27.07
N GLY A 296 -2.29 -0.01 28.15
CA GLY A 296 -3.36 0.99 28.11
C GLY A 296 -3.45 1.86 29.36
N VAL A 297 -3.87 3.12 29.16
CA VAL A 297 -4.15 4.10 30.23
C VAL A 297 -5.50 4.78 30.01
N LYS A 298 -6.08 5.33 31.09
CA LYS A 298 -7.15 6.33 31.03
C LYS A 298 -6.82 7.51 31.94
N HIS A 299 -7.28 8.71 31.58
CA HIS A 299 -7.22 9.83 32.50
C HIS A 299 -8.27 9.66 33.62
N SER A 300 -7.92 10.04 34.85
CA SER A 300 -8.79 9.93 36.03
C SER A 300 -10.07 10.79 35.98
N THR A 301 -10.03 11.97 35.35
CA THR A 301 -11.13 12.95 35.33
C THR A 301 -11.59 13.36 33.93
N ARG A 302 -10.83 13.09 32.87
CA ARG A 302 -11.19 13.38 31.47
C ARG A 302 -11.65 12.10 30.77
N PRO A 303 -12.51 12.16 29.74
CA PRO A 303 -12.90 11.00 28.94
C PRO A 303 -11.81 10.57 27.94
N HIS A 304 -10.54 10.57 28.37
CA HIS A 304 -9.37 10.28 27.55
C HIS A 304 -8.86 8.87 27.86
N TYR A 305 -8.66 8.09 26.81
CA TYR A 305 -8.17 6.72 26.84
C TYR A 305 -7.01 6.58 25.86
N GLY A 306 -6.14 5.61 26.07
CA GLY A 306 -5.20 5.22 25.03
C GLY A 306 -4.71 3.78 25.18
N VAL A 307 -4.41 3.14 24.05
CA VAL A 307 -3.88 1.77 23.95
C VAL A 307 -2.55 1.76 23.18
N GLN A 308 -1.57 0.97 23.64
CA GLN A 308 -0.24 0.88 23.01
C GLN A 308 -0.19 -0.09 21.83
N PHE A 309 -1.18 -0.99 21.73
CA PHE A 309 -1.35 -1.93 20.62
C PHE A 309 -2.30 -1.37 19.56
N HIS A 310 -2.41 -2.08 18.43
CA HIS A 310 -3.16 -1.63 17.25
C HIS A 310 -4.48 -2.41 17.12
N PRO A 311 -5.61 -1.88 17.66
CA PRO A 311 -6.94 -2.51 17.52
C PRO A 311 -7.40 -2.64 16.05
N GLU A 312 -6.85 -1.86 15.14
CA GLU A 312 -7.18 -1.86 13.71
C GLU A 312 -6.46 -2.93 12.89
N SER A 313 -5.41 -3.55 13.43
CA SER A 313 -4.64 -4.60 12.74
C SER A 313 -5.48 -5.85 12.50
N VAL A 314 -5.35 -6.46 11.31
CA VAL A 314 -6.17 -7.61 10.89
C VAL A 314 -6.03 -8.83 11.81
N ALA A 315 -4.90 -8.96 12.52
CA ALA A 315 -4.66 -10.05 13.46
C ALA A 315 -4.93 -9.68 14.94
N THR A 316 -5.35 -8.45 15.25
CA THR A 316 -5.82 -8.08 16.59
C THR A 316 -7.26 -8.55 16.81
N CYS A 317 -7.44 -9.55 17.67
CA CYS A 317 -8.79 -9.97 18.06
C CYS A 317 -9.45 -8.91 18.97
N HIS A 318 -10.78 -8.86 18.96
CA HIS A 318 -11.60 -7.89 19.70
C HIS A 318 -11.33 -6.39 19.39
N GLY A 319 -10.49 -6.05 18.39
CA GLY A 319 -10.20 -4.67 18.00
C GLY A 319 -11.44 -3.84 17.67
N SER A 320 -12.32 -4.36 16.81
CA SER A 320 -13.63 -3.78 16.51
C SER A 320 -14.53 -3.60 17.75
N GLN A 321 -14.35 -4.41 18.81
CA GLN A 321 -15.07 -4.23 20.08
C GLN A 321 -14.54 -3.05 20.89
N ILE A 322 -13.24 -2.75 20.83
CA ILE A 322 -12.63 -1.57 21.49
C ILE A 322 -13.21 -0.28 20.89
N PHE A 323 -13.30 -0.22 19.56
CA PHE A 323 -13.92 0.93 18.88
C PHE A 323 -15.42 1.06 19.20
N LYS A 324 -16.18 -0.05 19.28
CA LYS A 324 -17.59 -0.04 19.75
C LYS A 324 -17.71 0.46 21.19
N ASN A 325 -16.85 -0.01 22.08
CA ASN A 325 -16.82 0.44 23.47
C ASN A 325 -16.46 1.94 23.57
N PHE A 326 -15.59 2.46 22.71
CA PHE A 326 -15.28 3.89 22.65
C PHE A 326 -16.44 4.74 22.10
N ARG A 327 -17.19 4.22 21.12
CA ARG A 327 -18.46 4.82 20.68
C ARG A 327 -19.46 4.87 21.84
N GLU A 328 -19.66 3.77 22.56
CA GLU A 328 -20.54 3.72 23.73
C GLU A 328 -20.10 4.75 24.79
N ILE A 329 -18.82 4.81 25.15
CA ILE A 329 -18.25 5.84 26.05
C ILE A 329 -18.57 7.27 25.60
N THR A 330 -18.57 7.52 24.28
CA THR A 330 -18.88 8.83 23.68
C THR A 330 -20.36 9.19 23.88
N ASP A 331 -21.27 8.28 23.55
CA ASP A 331 -22.71 8.46 23.75
C ASP A 331 -23.04 8.68 25.24
N ASP A 332 -22.46 7.83 26.11
CA ASP A 332 -22.60 7.88 27.57
C ASP A 332 -22.11 9.21 28.17
N TYR A 333 -21.00 9.75 27.63
CA TYR A 333 -20.47 11.05 28.03
C TYR A 333 -21.45 12.18 27.70
N TRP A 334 -21.92 12.26 26.47
CA TRP A 334 -22.85 13.31 26.04
C TRP A 334 -24.23 13.19 26.68
N LEU A 335 -24.72 11.98 26.97
CA LEU A 335 -25.94 11.76 27.75
C LEU A 335 -25.81 12.33 29.17
N ARG A 336 -24.70 12.08 29.87
CA ARG A 336 -24.44 12.64 31.21
C ARG A 336 -24.30 14.17 31.17
N CYS A 337 -23.56 14.72 30.21
CA CYS A 337 -23.39 16.16 30.05
C CYS A 337 -24.73 16.87 29.75
N ARG A 338 -25.56 16.32 28.85
CA ARG A 338 -26.90 16.84 28.55
C ARG A 338 -27.85 16.76 29.76
N SER A 339 -27.74 15.72 30.58
CA SER A 339 -28.51 15.62 31.84
C SER A 339 -28.14 16.72 32.83
N SER A 340 -26.87 17.08 32.96
CA SER A 340 -26.42 18.23 33.78
C SER A 340 -26.80 19.59 33.18
N TYR A 341 -26.89 19.70 31.85
CA TYR A 341 -27.25 20.95 31.16
C TYR A 341 -28.76 21.24 31.11
N ASN A 342 -29.61 20.34 31.61
CA ASN A 342 -31.07 20.48 31.57
C ASN A 342 -31.65 21.45 32.62
N LYS A 343 -31.06 22.65 32.71
CA LYS A 343 -31.73 23.89 33.12
C LYS A 343 -31.64 24.94 32.01
N GLY A 344 -32.22 24.60 30.85
CA GLY A 344 -32.72 25.58 29.90
C GLY A 344 -31.95 25.70 28.58
N LYS A 345 -32.24 24.79 27.64
CA LYS A 345 -32.71 25.09 26.26
C LYS A 345 -32.91 23.80 25.46
N HIS A 346 -34.16 23.48 25.15
CA HIS A 346 -34.50 22.58 24.05
C HIS A 346 -34.72 23.37 22.75
N ALA A 347 -34.62 22.65 21.62
CA ALA A 347 -34.88 23.06 20.23
C ALA A 347 -33.66 23.53 19.40
N ASN A 348 -32.90 22.56 18.90
CA ASN A 348 -32.57 22.37 17.48
C ASN A 348 -31.67 21.13 17.34
N SER A 349 -32.27 19.96 17.10
CA SER A 349 -31.55 18.72 16.79
C SER A 349 -32.17 18.04 15.57
N ASP A 350 -32.38 18.83 14.52
CA ASP A 350 -32.74 18.39 13.17
C ASP A 350 -32.11 19.39 12.19
N ALA A 351 -31.54 18.86 11.10
CA ALA A 351 -30.90 19.61 10.00
C ALA A 351 -29.66 20.46 10.34
N HIS A 352 -28.53 19.80 10.59
CA HIS A 352 -27.25 20.23 10.00
C HIS A 352 -26.60 19.04 9.30
N ALA A 353 -26.57 19.09 7.98
CA ALA A 353 -25.91 18.09 7.14
C ALA A 353 -24.39 18.14 7.32
N GLN A 354 -23.72 17.08 6.85
CA GLN A 354 -22.26 16.94 6.77
C GLN A 354 -21.55 18.27 6.47
N VAL A 355 -20.49 18.55 7.24
CA VAL A 355 -19.71 19.80 7.28
C VAL A 355 -19.56 20.42 5.87
N SER A 356 -20.32 21.49 5.61
CA SER A 356 -20.39 22.11 4.28
C SER A 356 -19.09 22.83 3.86
N SER A 357 -18.15 22.99 4.80
CA SER A 357 -16.77 23.46 4.58
C SER A 357 -15.74 22.34 4.37
N ALA A 358 -15.91 21.14 4.94
CA ALA A 358 -15.07 19.98 4.60
C ALA A 358 -15.27 19.58 3.13
N SER A 359 -16.52 19.71 2.66
CA SER A 359 -16.85 19.62 1.23
C SER A 359 -16.44 20.85 0.41
N ARG A 360 -15.76 21.88 0.97
CA ARG A 360 -15.00 22.89 0.19
C ARG A 360 -13.57 22.42 -0.10
N LEU A 361 -12.91 21.77 0.86
CA LEU A 361 -11.61 21.12 0.62
C LEU A 361 -11.72 20.09 -0.52
N TYR A 362 -12.74 19.21 -0.46
CA TYR A 362 -13.05 18.29 -1.57
C TYR A 362 -13.43 18.98 -2.91
N ARG A 363 -13.94 20.22 -2.89
CA ARG A 363 -14.36 20.94 -4.10
C ARG A 363 -13.23 21.67 -4.83
N HIS A 364 -12.06 21.86 -4.22
CA HIS A 364 -10.92 22.45 -4.95
C HIS A 364 -10.17 21.44 -5.83
N LEU A 365 -10.35 20.13 -5.61
CA LEU A 365 -9.85 19.08 -6.51
C LEU A 365 -10.82 18.75 -7.66
N VAL A 366 -12.09 19.10 -7.52
CA VAL A 366 -13.13 18.82 -8.52
C VAL A 366 -13.86 20.11 -8.90
N HIS A 367 -13.29 20.86 -9.84
CA HIS A 367 -13.97 21.66 -10.88
C HIS A 367 -12.97 22.52 -11.68
N ASN A 368 -12.17 21.87 -12.54
CA ASN A 368 -11.66 22.51 -13.75
C ASN A 368 -12.42 21.90 -14.94
N ASN A 369 -13.57 22.49 -15.27
CA ASN A 369 -14.25 22.21 -16.53
C ASN A 369 -13.47 22.86 -17.69
N THR A 370 -12.31 22.30 -18.02
CA THR A 370 -11.79 22.39 -19.37
C THR A 370 -12.72 21.58 -20.29
N GLU A 371 -12.88 22.02 -21.54
CA GLU A 371 -13.60 21.24 -22.55
C GLU A 371 -12.83 19.94 -22.82
N VAL A 372 -13.22 18.86 -22.13
CA VAL A 372 -12.63 17.54 -22.38
C VAL A 372 -13.10 17.07 -23.75
N ASN A 373 -12.19 17.06 -24.71
CA ASN A 373 -12.45 16.50 -26.03
C ASN A 373 -12.50 14.97 -25.91
N TYR A 374 -13.71 14.43 -25.75
CA TYR A 374 -13.93 13.00 -25.57
C TYR A 374 -13.64 12.22 -26.85
N LYS A 375 -12.90 11.12 -26.72
CA LYS A 375 -12.63 10.19 -27.83
C LYS A 375 -13.52 8.96 -27.70
N SER A 376 -14.42 8.77 -28.67
CA SER A 376 -15.20 7.53 -28.80
C SER A 376 -14.31 6.44 -29.39
N LEU A 377 -13.89 5.50 -28.55
CA LEU A 377 -13.10 4.34 -28.95
C LEU A 377 -14.00 3.12 -29.04
N LYS A 378 -13.84 2.35 -30.12
CA LYS A 378 -14.55 1.08 -30.35
C LYS A 378 -13.59 -0.08 -30.41
N LEU A 379 -13.94 -1.17 -29.73
CA LEU A 379 -13.19 -2.41 -29.76
C LEU A 379 -13.78 -3.39 -30.77
N LYS A 380 -12.89 -4.05 -31.53
CA LYS A 380 -13.20 -5.26 -32.29
C LYS A 380 -12.27 -6.38 -31.90
N TRP A 381 -12.79 -7.60 -31.83
CA TRP A 381 -11.99 -8.77 -31.52
C TRP A 381 -12.43 -10.02 -32.30
N ARG A 382 -11.50 -10.97 -32.43
CA ARG A 382 -11.72 -12.33 -32.95
C ARG A 382 -11.15 -13.34 -31.97
N LYS A 383 -11.76 -14.53 -31.91
CA LYS A 383 -11.28 -15.66 -31.11
C LYS A 383 -10.98 -16.85 -32.02
N PHE A 384 -9.89 -17.54 -31.73
CA PHE A 384 -9.51 -18.83 -32.31
C PHE A 384 -9.42 -19.86 -31.18
N ASP A 385 -10.34 -20.81 -31.16
CA ASP A 385 -10.38 -21.87 -30.14
C ASP A 385 -9.21 -22.84 -30.28
N HIS A 386 -8.55 -23.17 -29.18
CA HIS A 386 -7.48 -24.18 -29.11
C HIS A 386 -6.33 -24.01 -30.13
N LEU A 387 -6.00 -22.77 -30.51
CA LEU A 387 -4.99 -22.48 -31.54
C LEU A 387 -3.56 -22.45 -30.99
N ALA A 388 -3.34 -21.99 -29.75
CA ALA A 388 -2.01 -21.58 -29.29
C ALA A 388 -1.00 -22.73 -29.31
N GLY A 389 -1.35 -23.91 -28.81
CA GLY A 389 -0.53 -25.12 -28.83
C GLY A 389 -0.29 -25.67 -30.24
N GLN A 390 -1.20 -25.44 -31.18
CA GLN A 390 -1.01 -25.83 -32.59
C GLN A 390 0.06 -24.97 -33.29
N VAL A 391 0.26 -23.73 -32.85
CA VAL A 391 1.23 -22.78 -33.43
C VAL A 391 2.52 -22.65 -32.61
N GLY A 392 2.75 -23.50 -31.60
CA GLY A 392 3.96 -23.50 -30.78
C GLY A 392 3.91 -22.60 -29.52
N GLY A 393 2.71 -22.23 -29.09
CA GLY A 393 2.44 -21.44 -27.89
C GLY A 393 2.83 -19.95 -28.01
N ALA A 394 2.64 -19.20 -26.91
CA ALA A 394 2.89 -17.76 -26.88
C ALA A 394 4.30 -17.35 -27.34
N LYS A 395 5.34 -18.18 -27.08
CA LYS A 395 6.71 -17.95 -27.57
C LYS A 395 6.78 -17.88 -29.09
N SER A 396 6.19 -18.86 -29.78
CA SER A 396 6.21 -18.94 -31.24
C SER A 396 5.35 -17.84 -31.88
N ILE A 397 4.17 -17.57 -31.30
CA ILE A 397 3.30 -16.46 -31.71
C ILE A 397 4.06 -15.13 -31.62
N PHE A 398 4.72 -14.86 -30.49
CA PHE A 398 5.49 -13.63 -30.29
C PHE A 398 6.65 -13.50 -31.29
N CYS A 399 7.48 -14.54 -31.40
CA CYS A 399 8.64 -14.53 -32.29
C CYS A 399 8.25 -14.33 -33.76
N GLN A 400 7.12 -14.90 -34.22
CA GLN A 400 6.68 -14.75 -35.61
C GLN A 400 6.02 -13.39 -35.89
N LEU A 401 5.17 -12.89 -34.97
CA LEU A 401 4.41 -11.66 -35.21
C LEU A 401 5.20 -10.39 -34.90
N PHE A 402 6.12 -10.44 -33.93
CA PHE A 402 6.81 -9.27 -33.39
C PHE A 402 8.34 -9.43 -33.35
N GLY A 403 8.88 -10.66 -33.43
CA GLY A 403 10.28 -10.95 -33.12
C GLY A 403 11.34 -10.70 -34.21
N GLN A 404 10.98 -10.31 -35.43
CA GLN A 404 11.98 -10.08 -36.51
C GLN A 404 12.83 -8.82 -36.27
N GLU A 405 12.18 -7.71 -35.93
CA GLU A 405 12.84 -6.45 -35.55
C GLU A 405 12.69 -6.18 -34.05
N ALA A 406 11.57 -6.62 -33.43
CA ALA A 406 11.27 -6.45 -32.02
C ALA A 406 11.31 -4.98 -31.53
N GLU A 407 11.35 -4.00 -32.42
CA GLU A 407 11.34 -2.59 -32.07
C GLU A 407 9.97 -2.15 -31.59
N ASN A 408 9.92 -1.39 -30.49
CA ASN A 408 8.68 -0.82 -29.95
C ASN A 408 7.58 -1.86 -29.69
N THR A 409 7.98 -3.01 -29.13
CA THR A 409 7.08 -4.15 -28.85
C THR A 409 7.07 -4.50 -27.36
N PHE A 410 6.00 -5.19 -26.95
CA PHE A 410 5.79 -5.64 -25.59
C PHE A 410 5.25 -7.07 -25.54
N TRP A 411 5.57 -7.76 -24.45
CA TRP A 411 4.96 -9.03 -24.07
C TRP A 411 4.78 -9.06 -22.56
N LEU A 412 3.56 -8.86 -22.08
CA LEU A 412 3.16 -9.14 -20.69
C LEU A 412 2.90 -10.65 -20.61
N ASP A 413 3.68 -11.40 -19.82
CA ASP A 413 3.72 -12.86 -19.94
C ASP A 413 3.42 -13.61 -18.65
N SER A 414 2.46 -14.53 -18.76
CA SER A 414 2.15 -15.57 -17.79
C SER A 414 3.07 -16.79 -17.98
N SER A 415 4.39 -16.60 -17.84
CA SER A 415 5.37 -17.70 -18.04
C SER A 415 5.25 -18.85 -17.03
N SER A 416 4.64 -18.61 -15.86
CA SER A 416 4.18 -19.65 -14.94
C SER A 416 2.64 -19.63 -14.84
N THR A 417 2.00 -20.67 -15.37
CA THR A 417 0.55 -20.89 -15.32
C THR A 417 0.11 -21.77 -14.13
N GLU A 418 1.07 -22.15 -13.28
CA GLU A 418 0.84 -23.07 -12.15
C GLU A 418 -0.23 -22.56 -11.19
N MET A 419 -1.17 -23.46 -10.85
CA MET A 419 -2.31 -23.18 -9.96
C MET A 419 -3.22 -22.03 -10.42
N GLY A 420 -3.20 -21.66 -11.71
CA GLY A 420 -4.07 -20.64 -12.28
C GLY A 420 -3.76 -19.21 -11.81
N ARG A 421 -2.56 -18.97 -11.27
CA ARG A 421 -2.14 -17.66 -10.73
C ARG A 421 -2.02 -16.58 -11.81
N ALA A 422 -1.57 -16.98 -12.98
CA ALA A 422 -1.65 -16.20 -14.21
C ALA A 422 -2.16 -17.12 -15.33
N ARG A 423 -3.02 -16.58 -16.21
CA ARG A 423 -3.75 -17.33 -17.25
C ARG A 423 -3.52 -16.78 -18.65
N PHE A 424 -3.19 -15.50 -18.76
CA PHE A 424 -3.14 -14.79 -20.03
C PHE A 424 -1.76 -14.20 -20.28
N SER A 425 -1.32 -14.24 -21.53
CA SER A 425 -0.22 -13.40 -22.00
C SER A 425 -0.74 -12.43 -23.06
N PHE A 426 -0.27 -11.19 -23.00
CA PHE A 426 -0.66 -10.11 -23.93
C PHE A 426 0.57 -9.60 -24.65
N MET A 427 0.48 -9.39 -25.95
CA MET A 427 1.59 -8.95 -26.78
C MET A 427 1.13 -8.00 -27.88
N GLY A 428 2.01 -7.09 -28.28
CA GLY A 428 1.75 -6.10 -29.31
C GLY A 428 3.00 -5.32 -29.70
N GLY A 429 2.85 -4.42 -30.65
CA GLY A 429 3.95 -3.65 -31.23
C GLY A 429 3.50 -2.33 -31.85
N LYS A 430 4.46 -1.60 -32.43
CA LYS A 430 4.16 -0.40 -33.23
C LYS A 430 3.32 -0.77 -34.45
N GLY A 431 2.09 -0.26 -34.49
CA GLY A 431 1.15 -0.47 -35.58
C GLY A 431 -0.28 -0.16 -35.14
N GLY A 432 -1.07 0.43 -36.04
CA GLY A 432 -2.36 1.04 -35.71
C GLY A 432 -2.30 2.57 -35.72
N SER A 433 -3.46 3.22 -35.90
CA SER A 433 -3.56 4.67 -36.03
C SER A 433 -3.56 5.41 -34.69
N LEU A 434 -3.78 4.70 -33.57
CA LEU A 434 -3.80 5.26 -32.22
C LEU A 434 -2.54 4.92 -31.43
N TRP A 435 -1.64 4.10 -32.01
CA TRP A 435 -0.36 3.79 -31.40
C TRP A 435 0.44 5.06 -31.11
N LYS A 436 0.96 5.14 -29.88
CA LYS A 436 1.89 6.18 -29.45
C LYS A 436 2.82 5.67 -28.36
N GLN A 437 4.07 6.14 -28.33
CA GLN A 437 4.97 5.99 -27.19
C GLN A 437 4.94 7.27 -26.33
N LEU A 438 4.82 7.08 -25.02
CA LEU A 438 4.99 8.08 -23.98
C LEU A 438 6.33 7.82 -23.28
N THR A 439 7.26 8.77 -23.30
CA THR A 439 8.45 8.77 -22.43
C THR A 439 8.37 9.95 -21.47
N PHE A 440 8.37 9.72 -20.16
CA PHE A 440 8.38 10.78 -19.14
C PHE A 440 9.69 10.80 -18.34
N ARG A 441 10.19 12.00 -18.06
CA ARG A 441 11.35 12.25 -17.19
C ARG A 441 11.04 13.39 -16.21
N LEU A 442 11.23 13.15 -14.92
CA LEU A 442 11.08 14.16 -13.86
C LEU A 442 12.07 15.31 -14.06
N SER A 443 11.65 16.53 -13.71
CA SER A 443 12.53 17.71 -13.75
C SER A 443 13.41 17.81 -12.49
N ASP A 444 14.63 18.33 -12.66
CA ASP A 444 15.55 18.56 -11.54
C ASP A 444 15.02 19.65 -10.60
N GLN A 445 14.79 19.30 -9.33
CA GLN A 445 14.18 20.19 -8.35
C GLN A 445 15.01 21.46 -8.12
N SER A 446 14.47 22.61 -8.55
CA SER A 446 15.03 23.93 -8.21
C SER A 446 13.97 25.03 -8.14
N ASP A 447 12.89 24.96 -8.93
CA ASP A 447 11.71 25.82 -8.76
C ASP A 447 10.63 25.14 -7.91
N GLY A 448 10.44 25.63 -6.68
CA GLY A 448 9.58 25.04 -5.65
C GLY A 448 8.06 25.13 -5.88
N SER A 449 7.60 25.27 -7.13
CA SER A 449 6.18 25.43 -7.50
C SER A 449 5.51 24.16 -8.03
N SER A 450 6.26 23.19 -8.55
CA SER A 450 5.72 21.99 -9.22
C SER A 450 6.31 20.69 -8.67
N LYS A 451 5.77 20.22 -7.53
CA LYS A 451 6.09 18.90 -6.95
C LYS A 451 5.68 17.79 -7.94
N GLY A 452 6.63 16.95 -8.35
CA GLY A 452 6.38 15.86 -9.30
C GLY A 452 6.33 16.28 -10.79
N GLY A 453 6.65 17.54 -11.11
CA GLY A 453 6.67 18.01 -12.50
C GLY A 453 7.75 17.34 -13.37
N GLY A 454 7.54 17.30 -14.69
CA GLY A 454 8.50 16.73 -15.62
C GLY A 454 8.16 16.90 -17.10
N HIS A 455 9.05 16.40 -17.96
CA HIS A 455 8.90 16.45 -19.42
C HIS A 455 8.33 15.13 -19.95
N LEU A 456 7.20 15.21 -20.67
CA LEU A 456 6.64 14.11 -21.44
C LEU A 456 6.99 14.29 -22.92
N SER A 457 7.62 13.28 -23.51
CA SER A 457 7.78 13.10 -24.95
C SER A 457 6.70 12.15 -25.45
N LEU A 458 5.94 12.57 -26.47
CA LEU A 458 4.99 11.73 -27.19
C LEU A 458 5.52 11.45 -28.60
N GLU A 459 5.63 10.19 -29.00
CA GLU A 459 5.81 9.77 -30.39
C GLU A 459 4.55 9.09 -30.90
N ASP A 460 4.10 9.39 -32.12
CA ASP A 460 2.97 8.72 -32.77
C ASP A 460 3.40 7.61 -33.76
N SER A 461 2.40 6.95 -34.38
CA SER A 461 2.62 5.89 -35.36
C SER A 461 3.45 6.32 -36.58
N GLU A 462 3.41 7.59 -36.97
CA GLU A 462 4.20 8.16 -38.07
C GLU A 462 5.63 8.55 -37.65
N GLY A 463 5.94 8.50 -36.34
CA GLY A 463 7.22 8.90 -35.77
C GLY A 463 7.33 10.41 -35.49
N CYS A 464 6.22 11.16 -35.53
CA CYS A 464 6.23 12.57 -35.13
C CYS A 464 6.40 12.67 -33.61
N VAL A 465 7.31 13.53 -33.15
CA VAL A 465 7.64 13.67 -31.73
C VAL A 465 7.21 15.03 -31.20
N LYS A 466 6.43 15.04 -30.11
CA LYS A 466 5.99 16.24 -29.41
C LYS A 466 6.37 16.17 -27.93
N THR A 467 7.17 17.12 -27.47
CA THR A 467 7.50 17.27 -26.06
C THR A 467 6.61 18.31 -25.38
N ILE A 468 6.10 18.01 -24.19
CA ILE A 468 5.35 18.92 -23.31
C ILE A 468 5.90 18.86 -21.89
N PHE A 469 5.77 19.95 -21.13
CA PHE A 469 6.02 19.95 -19.69
C PHE A 469 4.69 19.70 -18.95
N LEU A 470 4.71 18.84 -17.93
CA LEU A 470 3.57 18.48 -17.11
C LEU A 470 3.80 19.00 -15.68
N GLU A 471 3.15 20.12 -15.33
CA GLU A 471 3.24 20.69 -13.97
C GLU A 471 2.66 19.77 -12.90
N GLY A 472 1.60 19.02 -13.23
CA GLY A 472 0.94 18.07 -12.32
C GLY A 472 1.54 16.65 -12.32
N GLY A 473 2.61 16.40 -13.09
CA GLY A 473 3.21 15.08 -13.21
C GLY A 473 2.55 14.13 -14.22
N PHE A 474 3.12 12.94 -14.35
CA PHE A 474 2.75 11.91 -15.32
C PHE A 474 1.45 11.18 -14.97
N LEU A 475 1.22 10.85 -13.69
CA LEU A 475 0.04 10.11 -13.28
C LEU A 475 -1.22 10.96 -13.41
N ASP A 476 -1.11 12.28 -13.21
CA ASP A 476 -2.17 13.24 -13.51
C ASP A 476 -2.52 13.30 -15.00
N TYR A 477 -1.51 13.26 -15.87
CA TYR A 477 -1.71 13.21 -17.32
C TYR A 477 -2.37 11.90 -17.74
N LEU A 478 -1.89 10.77 -17.23
CA LEU A 478 -2.45 9.44 -17.50
C LEU A 478 -3.92 9.34 -17.05
N ASN A 479 -4.25 9.89 -15.88
CA ASN A 479 -5.63 9.96 -15.38
C ASN A 479 -6.53 10.77 -16.33
N LYS A 480 -6.08 11.95 -16.76
CA LYS A 480 -6.83 12.82 -17.70
C LYS A 480 -7.02 12.16 -19.07
N GLU A 481 -6.02 11.45 -19.60
CA GLU A 481 -6.14 10.68 -20.84
C GLU A 481 -7.17 9.54 -20.71
N LEU A 482 -7.06 8.71 -19.65
CA LEU A 482 -7.98 7.58 -19.42
C LEU A 482 -9.43 8.05 -19.22
N GLN A 483 -9.65 9.17 -18.53
CA GLN A 483 -10.98 9.78 -18.37
C GLN A 483 -11.54 10.42 -19.66
N SER A 484 -10.70 10.69 -20.67
CA SER A 484 -11.16 11.23 -21.96
C SER A 484 -11.80 10.18 -22.87
N TYR A 485 -11.57 8.89 -22.61
CA TYR A 485 -12.07 7.79 -23.44
C TYR A 485 -13.53 7.45 -23.12
N ARG A 486 -14.33 7.30 -24.15
CA ARG A 486 -15.69 6.75 -24.09
C ARG A 486 -15.72 5.39 -24.78
N TYR A 487 -16.43 4.46 -24.16
CA TYR A 487 -16.52 3.07 -24.57
C TYR A 487 -17.88 2.48 -24.17
N GLU A 488 -18.33 1.45 -24.87
CA GLU A 488 -19.57 0.72 -24.57
C GLU A 488 -19.23 -0.64 -23.93
N LYS A 489 -20.01 -1.08 -22.93
CA LYS A 489 -19.71 -2.32 -22.20
C LYS A 489 -19.89 -3.58 -23.04
N ASP A 490 -20.78 -3.52 -24.02
CA ASP A 490 -21.19 -4.64 -24.85
C ASP A 490 -20.07 -5.05 -25.84
N GLU A 491 -19.14 -4.14 -26.17
CA GLU A 491 -18.03 -4.41 -27.12
C GLU A 491 -17.03 -5.46 -26.61
N TYR A 492 -16.89 -5.58 -25.29
CA TYR A 492 -16.04 -6.57 -24.61
C TYR A 492 -16.85 -7.65 -23.88
N GLU A 493 -18.15 -7.77 -24.16
CA GLU A 493 -18.94 -8.91 -23.67
C GLU A 493 -18.38 -10.22 -24.24
N GLY A 494 -18.10 -11.19 -23.37
CA GLY A 494 -17.51 -12.49 -23.73
C GLY A 494 -15.98 -12.57 -23.62
N LEU A 495 -15.24 -11.46 -23.46
CA LEU A 495 -13.79 -11.50 -23.23
C LEU A 495 -13.46 -11.95 -21.79
N PRO A 496 -12.63 -12.99 -21.59
CA PRO A 496 -12.42 -13.61 -20.27
C PRO A 496 -11.29 -12.97 -19.43
N PHE A 497 -10.75 -11.83 -19.87
CA PHE A 497 -9.67 -11.05 -19.25
C PHE A 497 -10.02 -9.57 -19.26
N ASP A 498 -9.31 -8.75 -18.48
CA ASP A 498 -9.67 -7.34 -18.27
C ASP A 498 -8.85 -6.34 -19.12
N PHE A 499 -7.75 -6.77 -19.77
CA PHE A 499 -6.99 -5.92 -20.69
C PHE A 499 -7.55 -5.98 -22.11
N HIS A 500 -8.14 -4.89 -22.56
CA HIS A 500 -8.76 -4.77 -23.87
C HIS A 500 -8.01 -3.83 -24.83
N GLY A 501 -6.73 -3.55 -24.53
CA GLY A 501 -5.94 -2.48 -25.16
C GLY A 501 -5.97 -1.19 -24.34
N GLY A 502 -5.09 -0.24 -24.66
CA GLY A 502 -4.77 0.92 -23.82
C GLY A 502 -3.27 1.03 -23.55
N TYR A 503 -2.89 1.63 -22.42
CA TYR A 503 -1.49 1.87 -22.09
C TYR A 503 -0.80 0.60 -21.54
N VAL A 504 0.38 0.25 -22.08
CA VAL A 504 1.25 -0.84 -21.60
C VAL A 504 2.66 -0.32 -21.40
N GLY A 505 3.27 -0.59 -20.24
CA GLY A 505 4.57 -0.01 -19.92
C GLY A 505 4.96 -0.12 -18.46
N TYR A 506 5.74 0.84 -17.98
CA TYR A 506 6.24 0.89 -16.60
C TYR A 506 6.16 2.28 -15.96
N ILE A 507 6.01 2.28 -14.65
CA ILE A 507 6.18 3.42 -13.73
C ILE A 507 7.41 3.11 -12.88
N GLY A 508 8.43 3.98 -12.94
CA GLY A 508 9.63 3.90 -12.12
C GLY A 508 9.36 4.31 -10.66
N TYR A 509 10.15 3.78 -9.75
CA TYR A 509 10.05 4.02 -8.30
C TYR A 509 10.12 5.50 -7.93
N ASP A 510 10.87 6.29 -8.70
CA ASP A 510 11.07 7.73 -8.47
C ASP A 510 9.78 8.56 -8.66
N LEU A 511 8.74 8.01 -9.31
CA LEU A 511 7.39 8.61 -9.31
C LEU A 511 6.69 8.54 -7.94
N LYS A 512 7.35 8.02 -6.89
CA LYS A 512 7.00 8.26 -5.48
C LYS A 512 6.85 9.75 -5.15
N ALA A 513 7.53 10.64 -5.89
CA ALA A 513 7.39 12.10 -5.79
C ALA A 513 5.98 12.62 -6.16
N GLU A 514 5.20 11.87 -6.94
CA GLU A 514 3.77 12.16 -7.21
C GLU A 514 2.82 11.52 -6.19
N CYS A 515 3.36 10.73 -5.25
CA CYS A 515 2.62 9.90 -4.29
C CYS A 515 2.84 10.33 -2.82
N GLY A 516 3.19 11.59 -2.59
CA GLY A 516 3.31 12.21 -1.26
C GLY A 516 4.74 12.35 -0.71
N VAL A 517 5.76 11.82 -1.39
CA VAL A 517 7.17 12.05 -1.02
C VAL A 517 7.57 13.48 -1.38
N THR A 518 8.31 14.15 -0.48
CA THR A 518 8.70 15.55 -0.63
C THR A 518 9.73 15.78 -1.75
N CYS A 519 10.76 14.93 -1.82
CA CYS A 519 11.76 14.96 -2.88
C CYS A 519 12.42 13.60 -3.13
N ASN A 520 13.07 13.47 -4.29
CA ASN A 520 14.00 12.39 -4.58
C ASN A 520 15.43 12.94 -4.40
N HIS A 521 16.26 12.29 -3.58
CA HIS A 521 17.67 12.62 -3.42
C HIS A 521 18.53 12.23 -4.63
N HIS A 522 18.07 11.21 -5.38
CA HIS A 522 18.77 10.67 -6.53
C HIS A 522 17.91 10.78 -7.78
N LYS A 523 18.57 10.95 -8.94
CA LYS A 523 17.92 11.00 -10.25
C LYS A 523 18.07 9.65 -10.97
N SER A 524 16.98 9.14 -11.54
CA SER A 524 17.01 8.00 -12.45
C SER A 524 17.85 8.26 -13.71
N LYS A 525 18.60 7.24 -14.18
CA LYS A 525 19.24 7.26 -15.51
C LYS A 525 18.20 7.00 -16.62
N THR A 526 17.35 6.00 -16.41
CA THR A 526 16.24 5.63 -17.29
C THR A 526 15.12 6.67 -17.21
N PRO A 527 14.19 6.73 -18.18
CA PRO A 527 12.93 7.43 -17.99
C PRO A 527 12.20 7.01 -16.70
N ASP A 528 11.44 7.92 -16.11
CA ASP A 528 10.68 7.68 -14.88
C ASP A 528 9.33 7.01 -15.17
N ALA A 529 8.83 7.12 -16.41
CA ALA A 529 7.81 6.24 -16.96
C ALA A 529 7.99 6.08 -18.47
N CYS A 530 7.67 4.90 -19.00
CA CYS A 530 7.58 4.69 -20.44
C CYS A 530 6.41 3.75 -20.78
N PHE A 531 5.55 4.15 -21.72
CA PHE A 531 4.34 3.43 -22.09
C PHE A 531 4.07 3.47 -23.60
N PHE A 532 3.62 2.36 -24.18
CA PHE A 532 2.92 2.35 -25.46
C PHE A 532 1.41 2.48 -25.23
N PHE A 533 0.69 3.19 -26.10
CA PHE A 533 -0.73 2.95 -26.30
C PHE A 533 -0.88 1.80 -27.30
N ALA A 534 -1.27 0.62 -26.83
CA ALA A 534 -1.52 -0.56 -27.63
C ALA A 534 -2.99 -0.56 -28.08
N ASP A 535 -3.22 -0.17 -29.32
CA ASP A 535 -4.52 -0.27 -30.00
C ASP A 535 -4.72 -1.63 -30.68
N ASN A 536 -3.65 -2.26 -31.19
CA ASN A 536 -3.65 -3.63 -31.69
C ASN A 536 -2.88 -4.55 -30.73
N LEU A 537 -3.48 -5.68 -30.34
CA LEU A 537 -2.83 -6.68 -29.49
C LEU A 537 -3.33 -8.10 -29.72
N VAL A 538 -2.49 -9.07 -29.35
CA VAL A 538 -2.82 -10.50 -29.30
C VAL A 538 -2.84 -10.94 -27.84
N ALA A 539 -3.90 -11.64 -27.44
CA ALA A 539 -3.99 -12.29 -26.13
C ALA A 539 -4.01 -13.82 -26.29
N VAL A 540 -3.27 -14.52 -25.43
CA VAL A 540 -3.20 -15.99 -25.39
C VAL A 540 -3.75 -16.46 -24.05
N ASP A 541 -4.75 -17.33 -24.05
CA ASP A 541 -5.33 -17.97 -22.87
C ASP A 541 -4.72 -19.36 -22.67
N HIS A 542 -3.76 -19.48 -21.77
CA HIS A 542 -3.04 -20.74 -21.52
C HIS A 542 -3.91 -21.83 -20.88
N LYS A 543 -5.12 -21.51 -20.39
CA LYS A 543 -6.01 -22.50 -19.77
C LYS A 543 -6.83 -23.26 -20.82
N TYR A 544 -7.31 -22.54 -21.84
CA TYR A 544 -8.11 -23.12 -22.92
C TYR A 544 -7.36 -23.23 -24.24
N ASP A 545 -6.11 -22.76 -24.30
CA ASP A 545 -5.28 -22.74 -25.50
C ASP A 545 -5.83 -21.80 -26.61
N ASP A 546 -6.69 -20.86 -26.22
CA ASP A 546 -7.36 -19.93 -27.13
C ASP A 546 -6.48 -18.72 -27.46
N VAL A 547 -6.58 -18.22 -28.69
CA VAL A 547 -5.93 -16.97 -29.13
C VAL A 547 -7.00 -15.93 -29.46
N TYR A 548 -6.79 -14.69 -29.01
CA TYR A 548 -7.66 -13.56 -29.28
C TYR A 548 -6.88 -12.47 -30.01
N LEU A 549 -7.44 -11.93 -31.08
CA LEU A 549 -6.95 -10.72 -31.75
C LEU A 549 -7.85 -9.56 -31.37
N LEU A 550 -7.30 -8.43 -30.94
CA LEU A 550 -8.06 -7.23 -30.56
C LEU A 550 -7.51 -6.01 -31.29
N ALA A 551 -8.40 -5.14 -31.76
CA ALA A 551 -8.10 -3.87 -32.38
C ALA A 551 -9.06 -2.77 -31.90
N ILE A 552 -8.50 -1.70 -31.32
CA ILE A 552 -9.20 -0.46 -30.97
C ILE A 552 -9.13 0.50 -32.17
N HIS A 553 -10.25 1.15 -32.49
CA HIS A 553 -10.27 2.25 -33.45
C HIS A 553 -11.17 3.40 -32.98
N GLU A 554 -10.94 4.61 -33.47
CA GLU A 554 -11.90 5.71 -33.31
C GLU A 554 -13.15 5.46 -34.17
N GLU A 555 -14.31 5.89 -33.69
CA GLU A 555 -15.60 5.70 -34.39
C GLU A 555 -15.64 6.34 -35.79
N SER A 556 -14.88 7.42 -36.01
CA SER A 556 -14.74 8.12 -37.29
C SER A 556 -13.79 7.44 -38.29
N SER A 557 -13.06 6.40 -37.88
CA SER A 557 -11.93 5.84 -38.61
C SER A 557 -12.24 4.47 -39.20
N SER A 558 -11.70 4.19 -40.40
CA SER A 558 -11.82 2.87 -41.03
C SER A 558 -11.04 1.82 -40.26
N ILE A 559 -11.63 0.65 -40.05
CA ILE A 559 -10.98 -0.48 -39.36
C ILE A 559 -9.70 -0.90 -40.11
N SER A 560 -8.61 -1.05 -39.35
CA SER A 560 -7.33 -1.54 -39.86
C SER A 560 -7.45 -2.96 -40.42
N GLN A 561 -6.77 -3.24 -41.55
CA GLN A 561 -6.62 -4.59 -42.10
C GLN A 561 -5.79 -5.52 -41.21
N TRP A 562 -5.17 -4.99 -40.14
CA TRP A 562 -4.33 -5.72 -39.21
C TRP A 562 -4.95 -7.00 -38.64
N LEU A 563 -6.27 -7.04 -38.39
CA LEU A 563 -6.96 -8.26 -37.93
C LEU A 563 -6.90 -9.38 -38.98
N ASP A 564 -7.09 -9.05 -40.26
CA ASP A 564 -7.04 -10.01 -41.37
C ASP A 564 -5.60 -10.46 -41.65
N ASP A 565 -4.65 -9.51 -41.70
CA ASP A 565 -3.23 -9.79 -41.92
C ASP A 565 -2.62 -10.65 -40.80
N THR A 566 -3.04 -10.43 -39.55
CA THR A 566 -2.55 -11.18 -38.39
C THR A 566 -3.20 -12.56 -38.30
N GLU A 567 -4.46 -12.69 -38.69
CA GLU A 567 -5.13 -13.99 -38.85
C GLU A 567 -4.43 -14.84 -39.92
N GLU A 568 -4.11 -14.30 -41.10
CA GLU A 568 -3.39 -15.04 -42.15
C GLU A 568 -2.01 -15.50 -41.65
N LYS A 569 -1.25 -14.63 -40.97
CA LYS A 569 0.03 -15.00 -40.34
C LYS A 569 -0.12 -16.11 -39.31
N LEU A 570 -1.11 -16.04 -38.42
CA LEU A 570 -1.37 -17.07 -37.41
C LEU A 570 -1.77 -18.41 -38.04
N LEU A 571 -2.63 -18.40 -39.06
CA LEU A 571 -3.03 -19.61 -39.77
C LEU A 571 -1.85 -20.22 -40.53
N SER A 572 -0.96 -19.41 -41.11
CA SER A 572 0.25 -19.90 -41.79
C SER A 572 1.20 -20.71 -40.87
N LEU A 573 1.28 -20.36 -39.58
CA LEU A 573 2.07 -21.08 -38.58
C LEU A 573 1.61 -22.53 -38.39
N THR A 574 0.29 -22.79 -38.45
CA THR A 574 -0.26 -24.16 -38.30
C THR A 574 0.28 -25.13 -39.36
N GLY A 575 0.61 -24.62 -40.55
CA GLY A 575 1.25 -25.38 -41.62
C GLY A 575 2.75 -25.62 -41.40
N SER A 576 3.47 -24.64 -40.85
CA SER A 576 4.93 -24.71 -40.69
C SER A 576 5.39 -25.51 -39.46
N VAL A 577 4.67 -25.41 -38.33
CA VAL A 577 4.99 -26.15 -37.10
C VAL A 577 4.94 -27.67 -37.31
N ARG A 578 4.12 -28.14 -38.26
CA ARG A 578 4.09 -29.55 -38.70
C ARG A 578 5.37 -30.04 -39.40
N MET A 579 6.30 -29.17 -39.79
CA MET A 579 7.59 -29.55 -40.37
C MET A 579 8.81 -29.27 -39.47
N ASP A 580 8.75 -28.29 -38.57
CA ASP A 580 9.91 -27.97 -37.72
C ASP A 580 10.05 -28.86 -36.47
N LEU A 581 9.02 -29.64 -36.12
CA LEU A 581 9.11 -30.70 -35.10
C LEU A 581 10.14 -31.80 -35.44
N GLU A 582 10.56 -31.91 -36.71
CA GLU A 582 11.63 -32.83 -37.13
C GLU A 582 13.01 -32.16 -37.28
N ARG A 583 13.12 -30.83 -37.10
CA ARG A 583 14.37 -30.06 -37.33
C ARG A 583 15.02 -29.46 -36.09
N GLN A 584 14.33 -29.40 -34.94
CA GLN A 584 14.90 -28.82 -33.71
C GLN A 584 15.81 -29.78 -32.93
N HIS A 585 16.81 -30.33 -33.60
CA HIS A 585 18.01 -30.89 -32.97
C HIS A 585 19.27 -30.27 -33.59
N SER A 586 20.23 -29.93 -32.71
CA SER A 586 21.55 -29.34 -33.02
C SER A 586 21.61 -27.91 -33.58
N HIS A 587 21.71 -26.94 -32.67
CA HIS A 587 22.88 -26.06 -32.65
C HIS A 587 23.38 -25.93 -31.20
N PRO A 588 24.57 -26.45 -30.86
CA PRO A 588 25.19 -26.15 -29.58
C PRO A 588 25.73 -24.72 -29.64
N SER A 589 25.16 -23.81 -28.86
CA SER A 589 25.76 -22.50 -28.61
C SER A 589 27.14 -22.72 -27.99
N THR A 590 28.20 -22.28 -28.68
CA THR A 590 29.54 -22.24 -28.11
C THR A 590 29.62 -21.12 -27.07
N PHE A 591 29.32 -21.45 -25.82
CA PHE A 591 29.45 -20.56 -24.67
C PHE A 591 30.86 -19.96 -24.60
N SER A 592 30.95 -18.63 -24.57
CA SER A 592 32.21 -17.89 -24.56
C SER A 592 32.66 -17.65 -23.13
N SER A 593 33.70 -18.34 -22.66
CA SER A 593 34.13 -18.22 -21.25
C SER A 593 34.99 -16.97 -20.98
N HIS A 594 34.41 -15.77 -21.12
CA HIS A 594 35.05 -14.50 -20.75
C HIS A 594 34.36 -13.86 -19.53
N LYS A 595 34.73 -14.36 -18.34
CA LYS A 595 34.10 -13.99 -17.06
C LYS A 595 34.52 -12.60 -16.56
N ALA A 596 33.84 -11.56 -17.03
CA ALA A 596 33.60 -10.35 -16.24
C ALA A 596 32.31 -10.55 -15.41
N GLY A 597 32.42 -10.46 -14.08
CA GLY A 597 31.26 -10.51 -13.18
C GLY A 597 30.55 -9.16 -13.07
N PHE A 598 29.33 -9.17 -12.53
CA PHE A 598 28.65 -7.93 -12.14
C PHE A 598 29.41 -7.22 -11.01
N ALA A 599 29.51 -5.90 -11.09
CA ALA A 599 29.96 -5.04 -10.01
C ALA A 599 28.77 -4.63 -9.12
N ALA A 600 28.93 -4.68 -7.80
CA ALA A 600 27.92 -4.19 -6.87
C ALA A 600 28.11 -2.70 -6.59
N GLU A 601 27.00 -1.95 -6.55
CA GLU A 601 26.98 -0.51 -6.22
C GLU A 601 27.49 -0.24 -4.80
N LYS A 602 27.32 -1.20 -3.88
CA LYS A 602 27.81 -1.17 -2.50
C LYS A 602 28.67 -2.39 -2.19
N SER A 603 29.73 -2.18 -1.41
CA SER A 603 30.47 -3.30 -0.81
C SER A 603 29.66 -3.98 0.29
N LYS A 604 30.01 -5.23 0.63
CA LYS A 604 29.39 -5.99 1.73
C LYS A 604 29.42 -5.22 3.05
N GLU A 605 30.54 -4.57 3.35
CA GLU A 605 30.77 -3.78 4.57
C GLU A 605 29.97 -2.47 4.59
N GLN A 606 29.63 -1.91 3.42
CA GLN A 606 28.73 -0.76 3.32
C GLN A 606 27.27 -1.21 3.53
N TYR A 607 26.84 -2.28 2.85
CA TYR A 607 25.48 -2.81 3.01
C TYR A 607 25.19 -3.21 4.46
N ILE A 608 26.09 -3.98 5.10
CA ILE A 608 25.98 -4.37 6.52
C ILE A 608 25.90 -3.15 7.46
N ARG A 609 26.65 -2.06 7.16
CA ARG A 609 26.56 -0.81 7.93
C ARG A 609 25.22 -0.11 7.75
N ASP A 610 24.66 -0.13 6.55
CA ASP A 610 23.36 0.49 6.27
C ASP A 610 22.20 -0.33 6.86
N VAL A 611 22.27 -1.67 6.88
CA VAL A 611 21.36 -2.53 7.66
C VAL A 611 21.42 -2.18 9.16
N LYS A 612 22.63 -1.99 9.71
CA LYS A 612 22.81 -1.58 11.12
C LYS A 612 22.25 -0.17 11.39
N LYS A 613 22.19 0.73 10.40
CA LYS A 613 21.45 2.01 10.53
C LYS A 613 19.94 1.81 10.51
N CYS A 614 19.42 0.97 9.60
CA CYS A 614 17.99 0.62 9.56
C CYS A 614 17.51 0.08 10.92
N LEU A 615 18.28 -0.83 11.53
CA LEU A 615 18.00 -1.36 12.87
C LEU A 615 17.98 -0.27 13.98
N ASN A 616 18.83 0.76 13.88
CA ASN A 616 18.79 1.90 14.80
C ASN A 616 17.52 2.75 14.60
N TYR A 617 17.17 3.10 13.36
CA TYR A 617 15.92 3.82 13.07
C TYR A 617 14.69 3.06 13.58
N ILE A 618 14.66 1.74 13.36
CA ILE A 618 13.60 0.85 13.85
C ILE A 618 13.55 0.88 15.39
N ARG A 619 14.69 0.73 16.08
CA ARG A 619 14.76 0.83 17.55
C ARG A 619 14.30 2.20 18.05
N ASP A 620 14.62 3.28 17.35
CA ASP A 620 14.32 4.64 17.80
C ASP A 620 12.88 5.08 17.48
N GLY A 621 12.08 4.21 16.83
CA GLY A 621 10.65 4.39 16.58
C GLY A 621 10.31 5.00 15.22
N GLU A 622 11.31 5.33 14.40
CA GLU A 622 11.17 6.01 13.11
C GLU A 622 10.48 5.15 12.03
N SER A 623 10.56 3.83 12.17
CA SER A 623 9.96 2.87 11.23
C SER A 623 9.77 1.50 11.89
N TYR A 624 8.84 0.70 11.38
CA TYR A 624 8.59 -0.68 11.79
C TYR A 624 9.44 -1.67 10.95
N GLU A 625 9.57 -1.39 9.65
CA GLU A 625 10.26 -2.17 8.61
C GLU A 625 10.84 -1.23 7.55
N LEU A 626 12.08 -1.48 7.09
CA LEU A 626 12.73 -0.73 6.00
C LEU A 626 13.22 -1.68 4.90
N CYS A 627 12.67 -1.59 3.68
CA CYS A 627 13.14 -2.41 2.55
C CYS A 627 14.41 -1.80 1.92
N LEU A 628 15.58 -2.15 2.47
CA LEU A 628 16.87 -1.67 2.00
C LEU A 628 17.28 -2.41 0.71
N THR A 629 17.61 -1.66 -0.34
CA THR A 629 17.99 -2.23 -1.63
C THR A 629 19.36 -1.74 -2.12
N THR A 630 19.87 -2.43 -3.13
CA THR A 630 21.06 -2.05 -3.88
C THR A 630 20.94 -2.61 -5.31
N GLN A 631 21.88 -2.25 -6.17
CA GLN A 631 21.93 -2.73 -7.55
C GLN A 631 23.30 -3.35 -7.84
N ILE A 632 23.30 -4.31 -8.76
CA ILE A 632 24.50 -4.81 -9.41
C ILE A 632 24.44 -4.46 -10.90
N ARG A 633 25.58 -4.09 -11.49
CA ARG A 633 25.71 -3.58 -12.86
C ARG A 633 26.80 -4.34 -13.62
N LYS A 634 26.61 -4.51 -14.92
CA LYS A 634 27.60 -5.09 -15.84
C LYS A 634 27.48 -4.41 -17.20
N PRO A 635 28.56 -3.85 -17.77
CA PRO A 635 28.59 -3.46 -19.17
C PRO A 635 28.36 -4.68 -20.06
N VAL A 636 27.46 -4.58 -21.03
CA VAL A 636 27.14 -5.63 -21.99
C VAL A 636 27.41 -5.15 -23.40
N GLU A 637 28.08 -5.97 -24.21
CA GLU A 637 28.17 -5.72 -25.65
C GLU A 637 26.84 -6.06 -26.34
N VAL A 638 26.73 -5.87 -27.66
CA VAL A 638 25.48 -5.97 -28.44
C VAL A 638 24.75 -7.29 -28.18
N LEU A 639 23.77 -7.25 -27.28
CA LEU A 639 23.05 -8.42 -26.78
C LEU A 639 21.73 -8.57 -27.54
N ASN A 640 21.43 -9.80 -28.00
CA ASN A 640 20.07 -10.12 -28.43
C ASN A 640 19.14 -10.14 -27.20
N SER A 641 18.57 -8.99 -26.88
CA SER A 641 17.79 -8.78 -25.66
C SER A 641 16.49 -9.60 -25.62
N LEU A 642 15.88 -9.88 -26.78
CA LEU A 642 14.77 -10.82 -26.88
C LEU A 642 15.22 -12.26 -26.57
N GLY A 643 16.37 -12.67 -27.10
CA GLY A 643 16.98 -13.96 -26.80
C GLY A 643 17.34 -14.15 -25.32
N LEU A 644 17.88 -13.11 -24.67
CA LEU A 644 18.10 -13.09 -23.22
C LEU A 644 16.77 -13.28 -22.46
N TYR A 645 15.71 -12.58 -22.85
CA TYR A 645 14.41 -12.72 -22.22
C TYR A 645 13.85 -14.14 -22.35
N LEU A 646 13.94 -14.74 -23.54
CA LEU A 646 13.53 -16.13 -23.76
C LEU A 646 14.32 -17.11 -22.86
N HIS A 647 15.61 -16.86 -22.65
CA HIS A 647 16.43 -17.64 -21.72
C HIS A 647 16.01 -17.44 -20.25
N LEU A 648 15.71 -16.20 -19.84
CA LEU A 648 15.19 -15.88 -18.51
C LEU A 648 13.85 -16.58 -18.24
N ARG A 649 12.94 -16.50 -19.21
CA ARG A 649 11.59 -17.08 -19.19
C ARG A 649 11.61 -18.60 -19.00
N GLU A 650 12.56 -19.29 -19.62
CA GLU A 650 12.70 -20.75 -19.50
C GLU A 650 13.33 -21.18 -18.17
N ARG A 651 14.27 -20.41 -17.63
CA ARG A 651 14.99 -20.74 -16.38
C ARG A 651 14.30 -20.27 -15.10
N ASN A 652 13.59 -19.15 -15.16
CA ASN A 652 12.87 -18.58 -14.02
C ASN A 652 11.47 -18.14 -14.48
N PRO A 653 10.54 -19.09 -14.72
CA PRO A 653 9.17 -18.77 -15.08
C PRO A 653 8.46 -18.10 -13.89
N ALA A 654 7.73 -17.03 -14.17
CA ALA A 654 7.02 -16.22 -13.20
C ALA A 654 5.60 -15.84 -13.69
N PRO A 655 4.62 -15.66 -12.77
CA PRO A 655 3.25 -15.32 -13.11
C PRO A 655 3.10 -13.91 -13.71
N TYR A 656 3.95 -12.96 -13.32
CA TYR A 656 3.91 -11.57 -13.80
C TYR A 656 5.24 -11.20 -14.48
N ALA A 657 5.69 -12.06 -15.40
CA ALA A 657 6.84 -11.77 -16.25
C ALA A 657 6.46 -10.73 -17.30
N ALA A 658 7.44 -10.00 -17.83
CA ALA A 658 7.23 -9.05 -18.90
C ALA A 658 8.50 -8.83 -19.71
N TRP A 659 8.33 -8.51 -20.99
CA TRP A 659 9.37 -8.00 -21.85
C TRP A 659 8.88 -6.71 -22.51
N LEU A 660 9.68 -5.65 -22.42
CA LEU A 660 9.40 -4.33 -23.01
C LEU A 660 10.66 -3.83 -23.72
N ASN A 661 10.54 -3.37 -24.96
CA ASN A 661 11.67 -2.81 -25.72
C ASN A 661 11.34 -1.42 -26.28
N PHE A 662 12.13 -0.42 -25.89
CA PHE A 662 12.03 0.98 -26.28
C PHE A 662 13.35 1.43 -26.94
N PRO A 663 13.63 1.07 -28.22
CA PRO A 663 14.93 1.27 -28.86
C PRO A 663 15.40 2.74 -28.86
N LYS A 664 14.46 3.68 -28.95
CA LYS A 664 14.72 5.13 -28.95
C LYS A 664 15.32 5.66 -27.64
N GLU A 665 15.04 5.00 -26.52
CA GLU A 665 15.62 5.30 -25.21
C GLU A 665 16.78 4.33 -24.88
N ASP A 666 17.25 3.54 -25.86
CA ASP A 666 18.20 2.42 -25.71
C ASP A 666 17.87 1.53 -24.49
N LEU A 667 16.59 1.18 -24.34
CA LEU A 667 16.05 0.55 -23.13
C LEU A 667 15.31 -0.76 -23.44
N CYS A 668 15.78 -1.86 -22.86
CA CYS A 668 15.06 -3.15 -22.84
C CYS A 668 14.91 -3.68 -21.41
N ILE A 669 13.73 -4.21 -21.09
CA ILE A 669 13.37 -4.70 -19.75
C ILE A 669 12.98 -6.18 -19.86
N CYS A 670 13.71 -7.04 -19.14
CA CYS A 670 13.48 -8.48 -19.07
C CYS A 670 13.05 -8.85 -17.65
N CYS A 671 11.74 -8.86 -17.40
CA CYS A 671 11.12 -9.00 -16.09
C CYS A 671 10.64 -10.44 -15.82
N SER A 672 10.89 -10.94 -14.61
CA SER A 672 10.46 -12.24 -14.11
C SER A 672 9.90 -12.11 -12.69
N SER A 673 8.88 -11.24 -12.53
CA SER A 673 8.33 -10.91 -11.21
C SER A 673 7.32 -11.95 -10.70
N PRO A 674 7.46 -12.42 -9.45
CA PRO A 674 6.48 -13.27 -8.79
C PRO A 674 5.31 -12.49 -8.16
N GLU A 675 5.42 -11.16 -8.03
CA GLU A 675 4.57 -10.36 -7.14
C GLU A 675 3.68 -9.37 -7.91
N ARG A 676 2.38 -9.41 -7.62
CA ARG A 676 1.41 -8.41 -8.08
C ARG A 676 1.43 -7.24 -7.12
N PHE A 677 1.65 -6.04 -7.65
CA PHE A 677 1.49 -4.80 -6.91
C PHE A 677 0.00 -4.54 -6.64
N LEU A 678 -0.79 -4.35 -7.70
CA LEU A 678 -2.21 -3.99 -7.59
C LEU A 678 -2.94 -4.32 -8.90
N GLN A 679 -4.15 -4.88 -8.77
CA GLN A 679 -5.10 -5.10 -9.87
C GLN A 679 -6.41 -4.36 -9.59
N LEU A 680 -7.05 -3.81 -10.63
CA LEU A 680 -8.45 -3.38 -10.65
C LEU A 680 -9.20 -4.10 -11.76
N ASP A 681 -10.18 -4.93 -11.39
CA ASP A 681 -11.00 -5.68 -12.35
C ASP A 681 -12.21 -4.88 -12.87
N ARG A 682 -12.92 -5.42 -13.87
CA ARG A 682 -14.15 -4.81 -14.43
C ARG A 682 -15.32 -4.70 -13.45
N SER A 683 -15.21 -5.31 -12.27
CA SER A 683 -16.19 -5.34 -11.19
C SER A 683 -15.89 -4.28 -10.12
N ASP A 684 -14.96 -3.37 -10.39
CA ASP A 684 -14.34 -2.41 -9.45
C ASP A 684 -13.75 -3.05 -8.18
N MET A 685 -13.29 -4.31 -8.25
CA MET A 685 -12.57 -4.95 -7.16
C MET A 685 -11.08 -4.65 -7.28
N LEU A 686 -10.53 -3.99 -6.26
CA LEU A 686 -9.08 -3.87 -6.08
C LEU A 686 -8.54 -5.13 -5.41
N GLU A 687 -7.37 -5.60 -5.86
CA GLU A 687 -6.65 -6.70 -5.22
C GLU A 687 -5.13 -6.44 -5.19
N ALA A 688 -4.52 -6.59 -4.01
CA ALA A 688 -3.08 -6.62 -3.82
C ALA A 688 -2.63 -7.98 -3.24
N LYS A 689 -1.44 -8.46 -3.65
CA LYS A 689 -0.90 -9.76 -3.23
C LYS A 689 0.56 -9.65 -2.77
N PRO A 690 0.82 -9.06 -1.59
CA PRO A 690 2.16 -8.93 -1.05
C PRO A 690 2.81 -10.28 -0.77
N ILE A 691 4.11 -10.33 -1.03
CA ILE A 691 4.96 -11.49 -0.80
C ILE A 691 6.02 -11.17 0.25
N LYS A 692 6.17 -12.05 1.25
CA LYS A 692 7.30 -12.06 2.21
C LYS A 692 7.73 -13.50 2.48
N GLY A 693 8.99 -13.70 2.84
CA GLY A 693 9.56 -15.03 3.06
C GLY A 693 9.61 -15.92 1.80
N THR A 694 10.76 -16.52 1.53
CA THR A 694 10.91 -17.46 0.41
C THR A 694 11.97 -18.50 0.75
N ILE A 695 11.62 -19.77 0.56
CA ILE A 695 12.49 -20.91 0.81
C ILE A 695 12.52 -21.81 -0.44
N ALA A 696 13.66 -22.44 -0.72
CA ALA A 696 13.78 -23.38 -1.83
C ALA A 696 12.85 -24.60 -1.61
N ARG A 697 12.48 -25.28 -2.71
CA ARG A 697 11.86 -26.61 -2.64
C ARG A 697 12.86 -27.65 -2.11
N GLY A 698 12.36 -28.66 -1.42
CA GLY A 698 13.16 -29.80 -0.96
C GLY A 698 13.56 -30.72 -2.12
N ALA A 699 14.67 -31.43 -1.97
CA ALA A 699 15.08 -32.48 -2.90
C ALA A 699 14.23 -33.76 -2.74
N THR A 700 13.55 -33.91 -1.60
CA THR A 700 12.60 -35.01 -1.32
C THR A 700 11.27 -34.45 -0.83
N GLU A 701 10.18 -35.21 -0.96
CA GLU A 701 8.84 -34.78 -0.53
C GLU A 701 8.77 -34.49 0.99
N GLU A 702 9.53 -35.21 1.80
CA GLU A 702 9.60 -35.01 3.24
C GLU A 702 10.34 -33.72 3.60
N GLU A 703 11.51 -33.50 3.00
CA GLU A 703 12.25 -32.24 3.12
C GLU A 703 11.41 -31.04 2.63
N ASP A 704 10.67 -31.19 1.53
CA ASP A 704 9.80 -30.16 0.97
C ASP A 704 8.67 -29.77 1.95
N LYS A 705 8.05 -30.75 2.61
CA LYS A 705 7.07 -30.51 3.68
C LYS A 705 7.69 -29.81 4.89
N GLN A 706 8.89 -30.22 5.30
CA GLN A 706 9.61 -29.61 6.42
C GLN A 706 10.01 -28.16 6.13
N LEU A 707 10.51 -27.87 4.92
CA LEU A 707 10.84 -26.51 4.47
C LEU A 707 9.58 -25.63 4.37
N LYS A 708 8.47 -26.19 3.87
CA LYS A 708 7.17 -25.50 3.84
C LYS A 708 6.69 -25.15 5.25
N LEU A 709 6.73 -26.09 6.20
CA LEU A 709 6.36 -25.86 7.60
C LEU A 709 7.29 -24.87 8.29
N LYS A 710 8.60 -24.92 8.00
CA LYS A 710 9.59 -23.95 8.51
C LYS A 710 9.26 -22.52 8.10
N LEU A 711 8.93 -22.29 6.83
CA LEU A 711 8.47 -20.97 6.37
C LEU A 711 7.12 -20.59 6.99
N GLN A 712 6.19 -21.54 7.09
CA GLN A 712 4.86 -21.30 7.67
C GLN A 712 4.92 -20.90 9.15
N LEU A 713 5.93 -21.35 9.90
CA LEU A 713 6.11 -21.08 11.35
C LEU A 713 7.15 -19.99 11.66
N SER A 714 7.72 -19.33 10.65
CA SER A 714 8.76 -18.32 10.84
C SER A 714 8.21 -17.00 11.43
N GLU A 715 8.60 -16.66 12.66
CA GLU A 715 8.19 -15.43 13.35
C GLU A 715 8.61 -14.17 12.56
N LYS A 716 9.80 -14.18 11.92
CA LYS A 716 10.29 -13.08 11.07
C LYS A 716 9.36 -12.88 9.87
N ASP A 717 9.16 -13.93 9.07
CA ASP A 717 8.38 -13.84 7.81
C ASP A 717 6.90 -13.52 8.08
N GLN A 718 6.32 -14.07 9.15
CA GLN A 718 4.96 -13.73 9.60
C GLN A 718 4.85 -12.25 10.00
N ALA A 719 5.81 -11.72 10.76
CA ALA A 719 5.79 -10.33 11.20
C ALA A 719 5.94 -9.33 10.03
N GLU A 720 6.87 -9.60 9.10
CA GLU A 720 7.01 -8.84 7.85
C GLU A 720 5.74 -8.89 7.01
N ASN A 721 5.15 -10.07 6.83
CA ASN A 721 3.94 -10.20 6.04
C ASN A 721 2.80 -9.38 6.64
N LEU A 722 2.61 -9.42 7.96
CA LEU A 722 1.56 -8.65 8.63
C LEU A 722 1.76 -7.13 8.51
N MET A 723 2.99 -6.64 8.69
CA MET A 723 3.31 -5.22 8.55
C MET A 723 2.89 -4.67 7.18
N ILE A 724 3.14 -5.43 6.12
CA ILE A 724 2.76 -5.06 4.75
C ILE A 724 1.27 -5.30 4.47
N VAL A 725 0.65 -6.33 5.04
CA VAL A 725 -0.81 -6.54 4.92
C VAL A 725 -1.58 -5.36 5.51
N ASP A 726 -1.26 -4.93 6.74
CA ASP A 726 -1.96 -3.80 7.35
C ASP A 726 -1.66 -2.47 6.64
N LEU A 727 -0.47 -2.30 6.07
CA LEU A 727 -0.12 -1.14 5.23
C LEU A 727 -0.96 -1.12 3.95
N LEU A 728 -1.11 -2.25 3.27
CA LEU A 728 -1.92 -2.34 2.04
C LEU A 728 -3.41 -2.21 2.33
N ARG A 729 -3.90 -2.69 3.48
CA ARG A 729 -5.27 -2.41 3.94
C ARG A 729 -5.52 -0.91 4.13
N ASN A 730 -4.54 -0.16 4.64
CA ASN A 730 -4.61 1.29 4.76
C ASN A 730 -4.59 1.98 3.39
N ASP A 731 -3.72 1.56 2.48
CA ASP A 731 -3.64 2.10 1.12
C ASP A 731 -4.97 1.91 0.37
N LEU A 732 -5.53 0.69 0.38
CA LEU A 732 -6.84 0.39 -0.17
C LEU A 732 -7.95 1.14 0.60
N GLY A 733 -7.82 1.27 1.92
CA GLY A 733 -8.76 1.97 2.79
C GLY A 733 -8.95 3.46 2.47
N ARG A 734 -8.02 4.08 1.72
CA ARG A 734 -8.14 5.45 1.19
C ARG A 734 -9.08 5.54 -0.03
N VAL A 735 -9.17 4.47 -0.83
CA VAL A 735 -9.82 4.47 -2.16
C VAL A 735 -11.01 3.50 -2.26
N CYS A 736 -11.18 2.61 -1.29
CA CYS A 736 -12.27 1.63 -1.23
C CYS A 736 -13.46 2.11 -0.38
N ASP A 737 -14.64 1.56 -0.66
CA ASP A 737 -15.87 1.82 0.08
C ASP A 737 -15.69 1.43 1.55
N PRO A 738 -16.15 2.24 2.52
CA PRO A 738 -16.01 1.93 3.93
C PRO A 738 -16.59 0.56 4.33
N GLY A 739 -15.77 -0.26 4.97
CA GLY A 739 -16.11 -1.63 5.36
C GLY A 739 -15.98 -2.68 4.25
N SER A 740 -15.50 -2.32 3.06
CA SER A 740 -15.29 -3.27 1.95
C SER A 740 -13.90 -3.89 1.90
N VAL A 741 -12.93 -3.37 2.66
CA VAL A 741 -11.54 -3.85 2.66
C VAL A 741 -11.41 -5.11 3.52
N ASP A 742 -11.05 -6.24 2.90
CA ASP A 742 -10.89 -7.53 3.56
C ASP A 742 -9.56 -8.23 3.22
N VAL A 743 -9.25 -9.29 3.98
CA VAL A 743 -8.05 -10.13 3.80
C VAL A 743 -8.49 -11.59 3.73
N PRO A 744 -8.97 -12.09 2.57
CA PRO A 744 -9.47 -13.45 2.43
C PRO A 744 -8.41 -14.53 2.66
N HIS A 745 -7.12 -14.20 2.44
CA HIS A 745 -5.99 -15.10 2.67
C HIS A 745 -4.88 -14.34 3.39
N LEU A 746 -4.51 -14.80 4.60
CA LEU A 746 -3.46 -14.21 5.43
C LEU A 746 -2.37 -15.26 5.66
N MET A 747 -1.12 -14.92 5.30
CA MET A 747 0.09 -15.75 5.51
C MET A 747 0.01 -17.16 4.90
N GLU A 748 -0.60 -17.30 3.73
CA GLU A 748 -0.69 -18.60 3.05
C GLU A 748 0.65 -18.96 2.40
N VAL A 749 1.23 -20.12 2.77
CA VAL A 749 2.45 -20.61 2.11
C VAL A 749 2.10 -21.35 0.82
N GLN A 750 2.35 -20.67 -0.30
CA GLN A 750 2.13 -21.15 -1.64
C GLN A 750 3.38 -21.83 -2.22
N SER A 751 3.18 -22.94 -2.93
CA SER A 751 4.25 -23.70 -3.58
C SER A 751 4.32 -23.41 -5.08
N TYR A 752 5.53 -23.22 -5.59
CA TYR A 752 5.87 -23.02 -7.00
C TYR A 752 6.89 -24.09 -7.44
N ALA A 753 7.18 -24.19 -8.74
CA ALA A 753 8.20 -25.08 -9.30
C ALA A 753 9.53 -25.11 -8.51
N THR A 754 10.09 -23.95 -8.13
CA THR A 754 11.43 -23.82 -7.54
C THR A 754 11.48 -23.32 -6.10
N VAL A 755 10.39 -22.74 -5.56
CA VAL A 755 10.32 -22.18 -4.20
C VAL A 755 8.96 -22.39 -3.52
N HIS A 756 8.93 -22.30 -2.19
CA HIS A 756 7.74 -21.92 -1.43
C HIS A 756 7.85 -20.46 -0.99
N THR A 757 6.71 -19.78 -0.91
CA THR A 757 6.63 -18.33 -0.63
C THR A 757 5.37 -18.04 0.19
N MET A 758 5.45 -17.15 1.19
CA MET A 758 4.28 -16.73 1.97
C MET A 758 3.59 -15.54 1.29
N VAL A 759 2.29 -15.69 1.03
CA VAL A 759 1.46 -14.76 0.27
C VAL A 759 0.24 -14.38 1.10
N SER A 760 -0.12 -13.12 1.08
CA SER A 760 -1.43 -12.66 1.54
C SER A 760 -2.21 -12.05 0.39
N THR A 761 -3.54 -12.00 0.49
CA THR A 761 -4.42 -11.34 -0.47
C THR A 761 -5.26 -10.33 0.27
N ILE A 762 -5.21 -9.06 -0.15
CA ILE A 762 -6.04 -7.97 0.36
C ILE A 762 -6.94 -7.53 -0.80
N ARG A 763 -8.23 -7.31 -0.53
CA ARG A 763 -9.19 -6.81 -1.51
C ARG A 763 -10.00 -5.64 -0.96
N GLY A 764 -10.64 -4.90 -1.85
CA GLY A 764 -11.59 -3.86 -1.49
C GLY A 764 -12.40 -3.38 -2.70
N LYS A 765 -13.64 -2.96 -2.48
CA LYS A 765 -14.48 -2.40 -3.55
C LYS A 765 -14.07 -0.94 -3.77
N LYS A 766 -13.54 -0.61 -4.95
CA LYS A 766 -13.18 0.77 -5.30
C LYS A 766 -14.42 1.67 -5.26
N ARG A 767 -14.29 2.83 -4.61
CA ARG A 767 -15.33 3.87 -4.60
C ARG A 767 -15.68 4.34 -6.02
N SER A 768 -16.92 4.77 -6.22
CA SER A 768 -17.39 5.29 -7.50
C SER A 768 -16.80 6.65 -7.90
N ASP A 769 -16.34 7.45 -6.93
CA ASP A 769 -15.77 8.80 -7.14
C ASP A 769 -14.23 8.83 -7.30
N ILE A 770 -13.59 7.66 -7.29
CA ILE A 770 -12.13 7.50 -7.39
C ILE A 770 -11.76 6.86 -8.74
N SER A 771 -10.75 7.40 -9.43
CA SER A 771 -10.28 6.85 -10.71
C SER A 771 -9.34 5.65 -10.53
N ALA A 772 -9.09 4.93 -11.62
CA ALA A 772 -8.11 3.85 -11.65
C ALA A 772 -6.69 4.32 -11.25
N VAL A 773 -6.26 5.49 -11.72
CA VAL A 773 -4.92 6.01 -11.44
C VAL A 773 -4.79 6.51 -10.00
N ASP A 774 -5.87 7.03 -9.41
CA ASP A 774 -5.89 7.41 -7.99
C ASP A 774 -5.70 6.19 -7.07
N CYS A 775 -6.20 5.02 -7.47
CA CYS A 775 -5.95 3.75 -6.76
C CYS A 775 -4.46 3.38 -6.77
N VAL A 776 -3.79 3.57 -7.91
CA VAL A 776 -2.35 3.38 -8.03
C VAL A 776 -1.59 4.41 -7.19
N LYS A 777 -1.93 5.71 -7.28
CA LYS A 777 -1.33 6.78 -6.45
C LYS A 777 -1.44 6.51 -4.95
N ALA A 778 -2.57 5.99 -4.48
CA ALA A 778 -2.78 5.69 -3.06
C ALA A 778 -1.89 4.56 -2.54
N ALA A 779 -1.55 3.58 -3.39
CA ALA A 779 -0.77 2.40 -3.01
C ALA A 779 0.71 2.45 -3.42
N PHE A 780 1.11 3.31 -4.38
CA PHE A 780 2.45 3.33 -4.95
C PHE A 780 3.47 4.11 -4.08
N PRO A 781 4.75 3.69 -4.01
CA PRO A 781 5.30 2.41 -4.47
C PRO A 781 4.82 1.22 -3.62
N GLY A 782 4.97 0.01 -4.17
CA GLY A 782 4.50 -1.22 -3.54
C GLY A 782 5.07 -1.42 -2.12
N GLY A 783 4.19 -1.67 -1.15
CA GLY A 783 4.53 -1.69 0.27
C GLY A 783 5.67 -2.65 0.64
N SER A 784 5.72 -3.83 0.02
CA SER A 784 6.78 -4.83 0.21
C SER A 784 8.18 -4.35 -0.19
N MET A 785 8.26 -3.30 -1.02
CA MET A 785 9.49 -2.65 -1.48
C MET A 785 9.77 -1.29 -0.80
N THR A 786 8.92 -0.83 0.12
CA THR A 786 9.15 0.42 0.87
C THR A 786 9.45 0.13 2.34
N GLY A 787 8.44 -0.23 3.13
CA GLY A 787 8.48 -0.15 4.59
C GLY A 787 7.27 0.56 5.16
N ALA A 788 7.14 0.55 6.49
CA ALA A 788 6.01 1.08 7.23
C ALA A 788 6.51 1.85 8.47
N PRO A 789 6.07 3.09 8.76
CA PRO A 789 5.19 3.93 7.97
C PRO A 789 5.81 4.35 6.62
N LYS A 790 5.00 4.34 5.56
CA LYS A 790 5.49 4.36 4.17
C LYS A 790 6.32 5.59 3.81
N LEU A 791 5.80 6.80 4.05
CA LEU A 791 6.46 8.04 3.67
C LEU A 791 7.79 8.20 4.41
N ARG A 792 7.77 8.07 5.74
CA ARG A 792 8.98 8.13 6.57
C ARG A 792 10.02 7.08 6.19
N SER A 793 9.58 5.86 5.91
CA SER A 793 10.47 4.78 5.45
C SER A 793 11.12 5.10 4.11
N MET A 794 10.41 5.71 3.16
CA MET A 794 10.97 6.13 1.88
C MET A 794 12.01 7.26 2.02
N GLU A 795 11.79 8.24 2.92
CA GLU A 795 12.77 9.30 3.23
C GLU A 795 14.08 8.71 3.79
N LEU A 796 13.96 7.81 4.76
CA LEU A 796 15.10 7.14 5.38
C LEU A 796 15.88 6.32 4.33
N LEU A 797 15.17 5.57 3.49
CA LEU A 797 15.79 4.78 2.41
C LEU A 797 16.51 5.66 1.38
N ASP A 798 15.95 6.81 0.98
CA ASP A 798 16.60 7.74 0.05
C ASP A 798 17.86 8.40 0.63
N SER A 799 17.99 8.45 1.96
CA SER A 799 19.21 8.90 2.65
C SER A 799 20.28 7.79 2.79
N LEU A 800 19.87 6.53 2.70
CA LEU A 800 20.73 5.36 2.89
C LEU A 800 21.21 4.77 1.55
N GLU A 801 20.36 4.75 0.54
CA GLU A 801 20.65 4.26 -0.80
C GLU A 801 21.58 5.25 -1.53
N SER A 802 22.44 4.73 -2.41
CA SER A 802 23.51 5.49 -3.06
C SER A 802 23.19 5.94 -4.48
N CYS A 803 22.06 5.49 -5.02
CA CYS A 803 21.54 5.85 -6.33
C CYS A 803 20.02 5.63 -6.38
N SER A 804 19.37 6.19 -7.40
CA SER A 804 17.96 5.96 -7.69
C SER A 804 17.69 4.48 -8.02
N ARG A 805 16.52 3.99 -7.63
CA ARG A 805 16.06 2.64 -8.02
C ARG A 805 15.61 2.59 -9.48
N GLY A 806 15.22 3.72 -10.07
CA GLY A 806 14.75 3.83 -11.45
C GLY A 806 13.55 2.90 -11.70
N ILE A 807 13.68 1.99 -12.66
CA ILE A 807 12.64 1.01 -12.98
C ILE A 807 12.49 -0.05 -11.87
N TYR A 808 13.56 -0.43 -11.17
CA TYR A 808 13.52 -1.41 -10.10
C TYR A 808 12.69 -0.90 -8.90
N SER A 809 11.94 -1.78 -8.24
CA SER A 809 10.91 -1.43 -7.23
C SER A 809 9.73 -0.58 -7.75
N GLY A 810 9.72 -0.20 -9.02
CA GLY A 810 8.54 0.35 -9.70
C GLY A 810 7.50 -0.72 -10.03
N CYS A 811 6.64 -0.46 -11.02
CA CYS A 811 5.67 -1.45 -11.52
C CYS A 811 5.63 -1.52 -13.05
N ILE A 812 5.42 -2.72 -13.60
CA ILE A 812 5.15 -2.99 -15.03
C ILE A 812 3.74 -3.57 -15.17
N GLY A 813 3.04 -3.19 -16.24
CA GLY A 813 1.76 -3.82 -16.61
C GLY A 813 0.97 -2.96 -17.59
N PHE A 814 -0.35 -2.89 -17.41
CA PHE A 814 -1.25 -2.15 -18.29
C PHE A 814 -2.26 -1.27 -17.54
N PHE A 815 -2.72 -0.21 -18.20
CA PHE A 815 -3.97 0.51 -17.91
C PHE A 815 -4.85 0.43 -19.16
N SER A 816 -5.97 -0.30 -19.09
CA SER A 816 -6.82 -0.49 -20.26
C SER A 816 -7.70 0.74 -20.51
N TYR A 817 -8.15 0.93 -21.76
CA TYR A 817 -9.02 2.06 -22.12
C TYR A 817 -10.36 2.06 -21.38
N ASN A 818 -10.80 0.91 -20.86
CA ASN A 818 -11.97 0.77 -19.98
C ASN A 818 -11.67 1.01 -18.47
N GLN A 819 -10.48 1.55 -18.14
CA GLN A 819 -10.00 1.87 -16.79
C GLN A 819 -9.69 0.69 -15.85
N THR A 820 -9.62 -0.55 -16.35
CA THR A 820 -9.01 -1.66 -15.59
C THR A 820 -7.48 -1.57 -15.60
N PHE A 821 -6.81 -2.22 -14.66
CA PHE A 821 -5.35 -2.38 -14.68
C PHE A 821 -4.91 -3.65 -13.95
N ASP A 822 -3.73 -4.15 -14.30
CA ASP A 822 -2.98 -5.14 -13.51
C ASP A 822 -1.50 -4.77 -13.61
N LEU A 823 -0.86 -4.61 -12.44
CA LEU A 823 0.50 -4.11 -12.29
C LEU A 823 1.29 -5.05 -11.38
N ASN A 824 2.51 -5.40 -11.80
CA ASN A 824 3.46 -6.18 -10.99
C ASN A 824 4.36 -5.26 -10.14
N ILE A 825 5.17 -5.84 -9.25
CA ILE A 825 6.34 -5.14 -8.69
C ILE A 825 7.57 -5.49 -9.54
N VAL A 826 8.40 -4.51 -9.89
CA VAL A 826 9.64 -4.75 -10.66
C VAL A 826 10.74 -5.30 -9.75
N ILE A 827 10.76 -6.62 -9.61
CA ILE A 827 11.79 -7.42 -8.95
C ILE A 827 12.23 -8.58 -9.87
N ARG A 828 13.37 -9.21 -9.57
CA ARG A 828 13.97 -10.31 -10.38
C ARG A 828 14.03 -9.97 -11.88
N THR A 829 14.39 -8.72 -12.18
CA THR A 829 14.33 -8.12 -13.52
C THR A 829 15.73 -7.70 -13.95
N VAL A 830 16.06 -7.95 -15.22
CA VAL A 830 17.25 -7.37 -15.88
C VAL A 830 16.79 -6.16 -16.68
N VAL A 831 17.40 -5.00 -16.43
CA VAL A 831 17.20 -3.78 -17.23
C VAL A 831 18.48 -3.53 -18.01
N ILE A 832 18.39 -3.53 -19.34
CA ILE A 832 19.47 -3.16 -20.25
C ILE A 832 19.20 -1.70 -20.67
N HIS A 833 20.14 -0.80 -20.39
CA HIS A 833 20.06 0.61 -20.76
C HIS A 833 21.45 1.16 -21.09
N GLU A 834 21.62 1.84 -22.22
CA GLU A 834 22.89 2.49 -22.62
C GLU A 834 24.11 1.53 -22.58
N GLY A 835 23.93 0.28 -23.00
CA GLY A 835 24.96 -0.76 -22.95
C GLY A 835 25.30 -1.30 -21.54
N GLU A 836 24.48 -1.02 -20.52
CA GLU A 836 24.64 -1.54 -19.15
C GLU A 836 23.45 -2.43 -18.77
N ALA A 837 23.73 -3.69 -18.38
CA ALA A 837 22.76 -4.55 -17.71
C ALA A 837 22.77 -4.25 -16.20
N SER A 838 21.60 -3.97 -15.63
CA SER A 838 21.41 -3.68 -14.21
C SER A 838 20.34 -4.57 -13.59
N ILE A 839 20.58 -4.99 -12.34
CA ILE A 839 19.72 -5.88 -11.55
C ILE A 839 19.65 -5.33 -10.14
N GLY A 840 18.44 -5.01 -9.66
CA GLY A 840 18.19 -4.62 -8.28
C GLY A 840 17.86 -5.81 -7.37
N ALA A 841 18.30 -5.73 -6.11
CA ALA A 841 17.92 -6.65 -5.04
C ALA A 841 17.95 -5.97 -3.66
N GLY A 842 17.24 -6.55 -2.70
CA GLY A 842 17.18 -6.06 -1.33
C GLY A 842 16.32 -6.96 -0.45
N GLY A 843 16.13 -6.54 0.80
CA GLY A 843 15.39 -7.27 1.81
C GLY A 843 14.70 -6.32 2.79
N ALA A 844 13.67 -6.82 3.46
CA ALA A 844 13.05 -6.12 4.57
C ALA A 844 13.97 -6.18 5.78
N ILE A 845 14.38 -5.02 6.29
CA ILE A 845 15.06 -4.95 7.57
C ILE A 845 14.00 -4.75 8.64
N VAL A 846 13.92 -5.70 9.56
CA VAL A 846 13.03 -5.69 10.72
C VAL A 846 13.84 -5.84 12.01
N ALA A 847 13.20 -5.65 13.17
CA ALA A 847 13.86 -5.79 14.47
C ALA A 847 14.50 -7.19 14.72
N LEU A 848 14.11 -8.21 13.96
CA LEU A 848 14.63 -9.58 14.01
C LEU A 848 15.75 -9.85 12.96
N SER A 849 16.08 -8.90 12.09
CA SER A 849 17.05 -9.08 11.00
C SER A 849 18.49 -9.20 11.50
N ASN A 850 19.22 -10.19 10.96
CA ASN A 850 20.68 -10.29 11.12
C ASN A 850 21.40 -9.64 9.92
N PRO A 851 22.27 -8.63 10.13
CA PRO A 851 22.88 -7.87 9.02
C PRO A 851 23.69 -8.70 8.01
N GLU A 852 24.30 -9.79 8.44
CA GLU A 852 25.07 -10.69 7.59
C GLU A 852 24.14 -11.60 6.77
N ASP A 853 23.05 -12.11 7.35
CA ASP A 853 22.02 -12.91 6.65
C ASP A 853 21.27 -12.09 5.59
N GLU A 854 20.89 -10.84 5.89
CA GLU A 854 20.22 -9.94 4.93
C GLU A 854 21.08 -9.64 3.69
N TYR A 855 22.41 -9.63 3.84
CA TYR A 855 23.33 -9.49 2.71
C TYR A 855 23.35 -10.76 1.84
N GLU A 856 23.41 -11.95 2.46
CA GLU A 856 23.38 -13.21 1.70
C GLU A 856 22.03 -13.45 1.02
N GLU A 857 20.91 -13.00 1.62
CA GLU A 857 19.59 -13.01 1.00
C GLU A 857 19.52 -12.05 -0.21
N MET A 858 20.05 -10.83 -0.08
CA MET A 858 20.15 -9.89 -1.19
C MET A 858 20.96 -10.47 -2.36
N ILE A 859 22.11 -11.10 -2.08
CA ILE A 859 22.91 -11.79 -3.10
C ILE A 859 22.17 -13.00 -3.68
N LEU A 860 21.44 -13.78 -2.88
CA LEU A 860 20.62 -14.89 -3.39
C LEU A 860 19.57 -14.41 -4.41
N LYS A 861 18.92 -13.27 -4.15
CA LYS A 861 17.91 -12.68 -5.05
C LYS A 861 18.47 -12.21 -6.40
N THR A 862 19.76 -11.86 -6.50
CA THR A 862 20.39 -11.49 -7.78
C THR A 862 20.85 -12.69 -8.63
N LYS A 863 21.12 -13.86 -8.02
CA LYS A 863 21.73 -15.01 -8.72
C LYS A 863 20.98 -15.44 -9.99
N ALA A 864 19.66 -15.61 -9.93
CA ALA A 864 18.89 -16.09 -11.08
C ALA A 864 18.96 -15.15 -12.30
N PRO A 865 18.62 -13.84 -12.20
CA PRO A 865 18.77 -12.93 -13.32
C PRO A 865 20.25 -12.70 -13.72
N ALA A 866 21.19 -12.64 -12.78
CA ALA A 866 22.61 -12.42 -13.08
C ALA A 866 23.24 -13.61 -13.85
N ASN A 867 22.97 -14.84 -13.41
CA ASN A 867 23.43 -16.05 -14.12
C ASN A 867 22.78 -16.16 -15.50
N THR A 868 21.56 -15.64 -15.69
CA THR A 868 20.91 -15.64 -17.01
C THR A 868 21.65 -14.72 -17.99
N VAL A 869 22.15 -13.56 -17.55
CA VAL A 869 23.00 -12.69 -18.38
C VAL A 869 24.36 -13.33 -18.63
N ILE A 870 25.00 -13.88 -17.57
CA ILE A 870 26.35 -14.48 -17.66
C ILE A 870 26.39 -15.73 -18.55
N ASP A 871 25.32 -16.53 -18.57
CA ASP A 871 25.24 -17.76 -19.37
C ASP A 871 24.74 -17.51 -20.81
N TYR A 872 24.26 -16.30 -21.12
CA TYR A 872 23.76 -15.93 -22.45
C TYR A 872 24.82 -15.23 -23.33
N GLU A 873 25.82 -14.60 -22.70
CA GLU A 873 27.08 -14.15 -23.33
C GLU A 873 28.04 -15.32 -23.67
#